data_AF-A0A7X9MG67-F1
#
_entry.id   AF-A0A7X9MG67-F1
#
_cell.length_a   1.000
_cell.length_b   1.000
_cell.length_c   1.000
_cell.angle_alpha   90.00
_cell.angle_beta   90.00
_cell.angle_gamma   90.00
#
_symmetry.space_group_name_H-M   'P 1'
#
loop_
_entity.id
_entity.type
_entity.pdbx_description
1 polymer ?
#
loop_
_entity_poly.entity_id
_entity_poly.type
_entity_poly.pdbx_seq_one_letter_code
_entity_poly.pdbx_strand_id
1 'polypeptide(L)'
;MSKQHKEKSQTPYLDKYTEDLTAKVRRNIEDFEAYGREAEIKQVFVSLVRLHKNSPTLVGEAGVGKTHIVEGVCASIIRKKNIPKEFENVKVRSLSLSAITSKTRNQNGEEEDIISKLHHIVEELKAHKEENILFIDEVHTIMGTGATDQSTLDVANLLKPALSRGDIYFISATTHKEFRLIEKDSAMERRLQPIYVEEPDRNSAIQIMSKVKAKHERVRGIEITDEAIIATVDLSTRYMADKNLPDKSIDLLDEAVASAYLNGKKTITYKDIAQVVHIRKGIDLEILLQGTRTERKDYEEEISKVVKGQKDAVKAIADITYRAKTDMQNKNKPLGTILLLGTTGVGKTECARQTARAIFGSVDMMTRIDCSEYTDKNAVPRLIGTNGNEGTLTEKVKRKPYQVLLFDEIEKGHPSIQNLLLQIMDAGRLTDGSDRLVNFKNVVIFVTTNVGHETIKQKFRTLNEGQTFENLDQTTRKSFMSNVDDDLSVYFRPEFINRFDKKVVLNMLTGNVIQEIITSKMKIKEKFWAERGLFIKYVGEGTHDDISKQEQQEAREQFFGYLQNIGTDEYNGARPLERTIEDVLDYPITRQFYFLRDKKAIDYTVEVALTGTPPRTLLEGSEGKYTVKDRRKTHVKLIPRI
;
A
#
# COMPACT_ATOMS: atom_id res chain seq x y z
N MET A 1 34.73 -55.04 9.96
CA MET A 1 33.49 -54.25 10.12
C MET A 1 33.12 -54.23 11.60
N SER A 2 33.56 -53.21 12.36
CA SER A 2 33.18 -53.07 13.76
C SER A 2 31.77 -52.49 13.85
N LYS A 3 30.86 -53.25 14.47
CA LYS A 3 29.58 -52.73 14.94
C LYS A 3 29.88 -51.76 16.09
N GLN A 4 29.91 -50.46 15.82
CA GLN A 4 29.83 -49.46 16.88
C GLN A 4 28.45 -49.58 17.53
N HIS A 5 28.42 -50.01 18.79
CA HIS A 5 27.26 -49.84 19.66
C HIS A 5 26.95 -48.34 19.72
N LYS A 6 25.87 -47.89 19.06
CA LYS A 6 25.29 -46.58 19.34
C LYS A 6 24.78 -46.63 20.78
N GLU A 7 25.43 -45.90 21.69
CA GLU A 7 24.90 -45.67 23.04
C GLU A 7 23.45 -45.15 22.93
N LYS A 8 22.56 -45.65 23.80
CA LYS A 8 21.18 -45.18 23.86
C LYS A 8 21.21 -43.71 24.34
N SER A 9 20.58 -42.81 23.59
CA SER A 9 20.45 -41.41 24.00
C SER A 9 19.76 -41.30 25.36
N GLN A 10 20.23 -40.38 26.20
CA GLN A 10 19.60 -40.04 27.48
C GLN A 10 18.34 -39.18 27.30
N THR A 11 18.15 -38.60 26.11
CA THR A 11 16.99 -37.75 25.77
C THR A 11 16.31 -38.18 24.45
N PRO A 12 15.82 -39.44 24.36
CA PRO A 12 15.29 -40.00 23.13
C PRO A 12 14.06 -39.25 22.58
N TYR A 13 13.22 -38.65 23.42
CA TYR A 13 12.08 -37.87 22.97
C TYR A 13 12.52 -36.50 22.44
N LEU A 14 13.44 -35.82 23.11
CA LEU A 14 14.01 -34.57 22.59
C LEU A 14 14.69 -34.80 21.25
N ASP A 15 15.50 -35.84 21.10
CA ASP A 15 16.21 -36.11 19.84
C ASP A 15 15.25 -36.44 18.67
N LYS A 16 14.06 -37.00 18.96
CA LYS A 16 13.08 -37.38 17.95
C LYS A 16 12.10 -36.26 17.58
N TYR A 17 11.68 -35.48 18.56
CA TYR A 17 10.57 -34.52 18.42
C TYR A 17 11.03 -33.05 18.45
N THR A 18 12.33 -32.80 18.57
CA THR A 18 12.91 -31.45 18.46
C THR A 18 14.00 -31.39 17.39
N GLU A 19 14.20 -30.20 16.83
CA GLU A 19 15.37 -29.88 16.01
C GLU A 19 16.45 -29.25 16.90
N ASP A 20 17.68 -29.78 16.85
CA ASP A 20 18.84 -29.15 17.50
C ASP A 20 19.30 -27.93 16.67
N LEU A 21 18.77 -26.75 17.03
CA LEU A 21 19.13 -25.49 16.39
C LEU A 21 20.60 -25.14 16.60
N THR A 22 21.18 -25.54 17.72
CA THR A 22 22.61 -25.31 17.98
C THR A 22 23.48 -26.11 17.00
N ALA A 23 23.13 -27.36 16.73
CA ALA A 23 23.79 -28.17 15.71
C ALA A 23 23.57 -27.62 14.29
N LYS A 24 22.36 -27.14 13.97
CA LYS A 24 22.04 -26.50 12.69
C LYS A 24 22.92 -25.25 12.46
N VAL A 25 22.96 -24.35 13.44
CA VAL A 25 23.74 -23.11 13.38
C VAL A 25 25.23 -23.39 13.31
N ARG A 26 25.74 -24.40 14.03
CA ARG A 26 27.16 -24.77 14.02
C ARG A 26 27.69 -25.10 12.61
N ARG A 27 26.84 -25.63 11.71
CA ARG A 27 27.25 -25.99 10.34
C ARG A 27 27.58 -24.78 9.48
N ASN A 28 26.90 -23.65 9.68
CA ASN A 28 27.07 -22.42 8.88
C ASN A 28 27.00 -21.19 9.79
N ILE A 29 27.84 -21.13 10.83
CA ILE A 29 27.73 -20.11 11.88
C ILE A 29 27.81 -18.66 11.36
N GLU A 30 28.48 -18.44 10.23
CA GLU A 30 28.60 -17.14 9.56
C GLU A 30 27.25 -16.63 9.01
N ASP A 31 26.31 -17.53 8.71
CA ASP A 31 24.98 -17.19 8.18
C ASP A 31 23.97 -16.81 9.27
N PHE A 32 24.31 -17.03 10.56
CA PHE A 32 23.38 -16.92 11.69
C PHE A 32 23.78 -15.84 12.72
N GLU A 33 24.65 -14.92 12.34
CA GLU A 33 24.98 -13.76 13.15
C GLU A 33 23.84 -12.74 13.07
N ALA A 34 23.04 -12.63 14.13
CA ALA A 34 21.91 -11.71 14.21
C ALA A 34 22.40 -10.27 14.41
N TYR A 35 22.76 -9.63 13.29
CA TYR A 35 23.29 -8.28 13.26
C TYR A 35 22.26 -7.25 13.74
N GLY A 36 22.69 -6.32 14.60
CA GLY A 36 21.81 -5.26 15.13
C GLY A 36 20.75 -5.80 16.11
N ARG A 37 20.89 -7.06 16.54
CA ARG A 37 20.02 -7.72 17.52
C ARG A 37 20.77 -8.15 18.79
N GLU A 38 21.97 -7.58 19.01
CA GLU A 38 22.81 -7.92 20.15
C GLU A 38 22.14 -7.55 21.49
N ALA A 39 21.32 -6.48 21.49
CA ALA A 39 20.56 -6.07 22.66
C ALA A 39 19.49 -7.11 23.01
N GLU A 40 18.71 -7.57 22.03
CA GLU A 40 17.69 -8.59 22.20
C GLU A 40 18.30 -9.94 22.61
N ILE A 41 19.39 -10.38 21.96
CA ILE A 41 20.12 -11.59 22.37
C ILE A 41 20.60 -11.50 23.82
N LYS A 42 21.19 -10.36 24.20
CA LYS A 42 21.61 -10.12 25.59
C LYS A 42 20.42 -10.17 26.54
N GLN A 43 19.29 -9.57 26.18
CA GLN A 43 18.07 -9.61 26.98
C GLN A 43 17.53 -11.04 27.15
N VAL A 44 17.66 -11.91 26.14
CA VAL A 44 17.30 -13.33 26.26
C VAL A 44 18.12 -13.99 27.38
N PHE A 45 19.44 -13.87 27.36
CA PHE A 45 20.29 -14.44 28.43
C PHE A 45 20.02 -13.81 29.79
N VAL A 46 19.87 -12.48 29.85
CA VAL A 46 19.50 -11.77 31.09
C VAL A 46 18.18 -12.30 31.63
N SER A 47 17.20 -12.57 30.78
CA SER A 47 15.92 -13.13 31.21
C SER A 47 16.09 -14.55 31.73
N LEU A 48 16.82 -15.42 31.02
CA LEU A 48 17.00 -16.82 31.40
C LEU A 48 17.62 -17.01 32.80
N VAL A 49 18.48 -16.08 33.25
CA VAL A 49 19.13 -16.14 34.58
C VAL A 49 18.30 -15.53 35.71
N ARG A 50 17.12 -14.94 35.44
CA ARG A 50 16.30 -14.33 36.51
C ARG A 50 15.68 -15.40 37.40
N LEU A 51 15.40 -15.02 38.65
CA LEU A 51 14.62 -15.83 39.59
C LEU A 51 13.10 -15.80 39.26
N HIS A 52 12.62 -14.68 38.72
CA HIS A 52 11.24 -14.48 38.29
C HIS A 52 11.21 -13.92 36.86
N LYS A 53 10.16 -14.25 36.11
CA LYS A 53 10.07 -13.92 34.68
C LYS A 53 11.30 -14.40 33.89
N ASN A 54 11.59 -15.70 34.03
CA ASN A 54 12.80 -16.33 33.49
C ASN A 54 12.59 -17.04 32.15
N SER A 55 11.43 -16.85 31.53
CA SER A 55 11.11 -17.37 30.21
C SER A 55 11.01 -16.19 29.23
N PRO A 56 12.10 -15.82 28.52
CA PRO A 56 12.05 -14.79 27.50
C PRO A 56 11.05 -15.14 26.40
N THR A 57 10.21 -14.17 26.05
CA THR A 57 9.25 -14.26 24.95
C THR A 57 9.53 -13.14 23.97
N LEU A 58 9.98 -13.49 22.76
CA LEU A 58 10.18 -12.56 21.65
C LEU A 58 8.80 -12.15 21.09
N VAL A 59 8.42 -10.89 21.30
CA VAL A 59 7.12 -10.36 20.88
C VAL A 59 7.32 -9.37 19.75
N GLY A 60 6.75 -9.64 18.57
CA GLY A 60 6.87 -8.78 17.41
C GLY A 60 6.04 -9.27 16.23
N GLU A 61 5.82 -8.42 15.24
CA GLU A 61 5.07 -8.78 14.02
C GLU A 61 5.73 -9.92 13.23
N ALA A 62 5.01 -10.55 12.31
CA ALA A 62 5.58 -11.55 11.43
C ALA A 62 6.67 -10.94 10.52
N GLY A 63 7.76 -11.67 10.29
CA GLY A 63 8.84 -11.23 9.39
C GLY A 63 9.92 -10.32 9.99
N VAL A 64 9.80 -9.89 11.26
CA VAL A 64 10.79 -8.99 11.92
C VAL A 64 12.11 -9.68 12.35
N GLY A 65 12.19 -11.01 12.21
CA GLY A 65 13.40 -11.79 12.52
C GLY A 65 13.44 -12.42 13.92
N LYS A 66 12.31 -12.76 14.55
CA LYS A 66 12.26 -13.40 15.88
C LYS A 66 13.06 -14.72 15.93
N THR A 67 12.86 -15.60 14.96
CA THR A 67 13.59 -16.87 14.84
C THR A 67 15.11 -16.64 14.66
N HIS A 68 15.50 -15.60 13.91
CA HIS A 68 16.91 -15.25 13.71
C HIS A 68 17.59 -14.77 15.00
N ILE A 69 16.86 -14.14 15.93
CA ILE A 69 17.41 -13.80 17.26
C ILE A 69 17.77 -15.08 18.02
N VAL A 70 16.94 -16.12 17.93
CA VAL A 70 17.21 -17.43 18.56
C VAL A 70 18.39 -18.15 17.91
N GLU A 71 18.54 -18.05 16.60
CA GLU A 71 19.75 -18.52 15.90
C GLU A 71 21.00 -17.75 16.35
N GLY A 72 20.88 -16.44 16.60
CA GLY A 72 21.94 -15.63 17.20
C GLY A 72 22.29 -15.99 18.65
N VAL A 73 21.30 -16.44 19.44
CA VAL A 73 21.52 -17.05 20.76
C VAL A 73 22.35 -18.33 20.62
N CYS A 74 22.00 -19.19 19.66
CA CYS A 74 22.78 -20.41 19.37
C CYS A 74 24.23 -20.07 18.95
N ALA A 75 24.41 -19.08 18.09
CA ALA A 75 25.74 -18.63 17.67
C ALA A 75 26.58 -18.11 18.85
N SER A 76 25.96 -17.38 19.79
CA SER A 76 26.61 -16.88 21.01
C SER A 76 27.05 -18.03 21.94
N ILE A 77 26.20 -19.06 22.08
CA ILE A 77 26.53 -20.30 22.82
C ILE A 77 27.75 -20.99 22.19
N ILE A 78 27.72 -21.22 20.86
CA ILE A 78 28.80 -21.92 20.16
C ILE A 78 30.13 -21.18 20.27
N ARG A 79 30.11 -19.84 20.16
CA ARG A 79 31.31 -18.99 20.27
C ARG A 79 31.76 -18.75 21.71
N LYS A 80 30.95 -19.14 22.70
CA LYS A 80 31.17 -18.85 24.13
C LYS A 80 31.42 -17.36 24.40
N LYS A 81 30.67 -16.48 23.72
CA LYS A 81 30.87 -15.03 23.76
C LYS A 81 29.62 -14.34 24.28
N ASN A 82 29.78 -13.46 25.27
CA ASN A 82 28.69 -12.66 25.85
C ASN A 82 27.54 -13.50 26.44
N ILE A 83 27.84 -14.70 26.95
CA ILE A 83 26.87 -15.60 27.58
C ILE A 83 27.23 -15.85 29.06
N PRO A 84 26.26 -16.12 29.94
CA PRO A 84 26.52 -16.65 31.28
C PRO A 84 27.13 -18.07 31.23
N LYS A 85 27.95 -18.42 32.22
CA LYS A 85 28.68 -19.70 32.29
C LYS A 85 27.77 -20.93 32.20
N GLU A 86 26.58 -20.84 32.80
CA GLU A 86 25.56 -21.88 32.82
C GLU A 86 25.10 -22.30 31.42
N PHE A 87 25.28 -21.45 30.39
CA PHE A 87 24.83 -21.72 29.02
C PHE A 87 25.96 -22.13 28.06
N GLU A 88 27.20 -22.31 28.54
CA GLU A 88 28.34 -22.62 27.65
C GLU A 88 28.22 -23.95 26.90
N ASN A 89 27.51 -24.93 27.46
CA ASN A 89 27.39 -26.28 26.90
C ASN A 89 25.93 -26.69 26.65
N VAL A 90 25.03 -25.71 26.57
CA VAL A 90 23.59 -25.92 26.39
C VAL A 90 23.22 -26.05 24.91
N LYS A 91 22.21 -26.87 24.61
CA LYS A 91 21.60 -27.00 23.29
C LYS A 91 20.26 -26.29 23.25
N VAL A 92 20.03 -25.47 22.22
CA VAL A 92 18.71 -24.93 21.92
C VAL A 92 17.95 -25.94 21.06
N ARG A 93 16.82 -26.44 21.59
CA ARG A 93 15.96 -27.46 20.99
C ARG A 93 14.65 -26.81 20.52
N SER A 94 14.42 -26.75 19.21
CA SER A 94 13.16 -26.24 18.67
C SER A 94 12.11 -27.34 18.60
N LEU A 95 10.94 -27.10 19.17
CA LEU A 95 9.85 -28.06 19.17
C LEU A 95 9.26 -28.25 17.75
N SER A 96 9.25 -29.48 17.25
CA SER A 96 8.62 -29.79 15.97
C SER A 96 7.16 -30.21 16.16
N LEU A 97 6.23 -29.30 15.88
CA LEU A 97 4.79 -29.57 15.95
C LEU A 97 4.38 -30.72 15.00
N SER A 98 4.97 -30.77 13.81
CA SER A 98 4.70 -31.84 12.84
C SER A 98 5.21 -33.21 13.31
N ALA A 99 6.35 -33.25 14.00
CA ALA A 99 6.86 -34.50 14.57
C ALA A 99 5.98 -35.02 15.72
N ILE A 100 5.46 -34.13 16.57
CA ILE A 100 4.66 -34.50 17.74
C ILE A 100 3.26 -34.97 17.35
N THR A 101 2.67 -34.33 16.34
CA THR A 101 1.36 -34.72 15.77
C THR A 101 1.43 -36.02 14.95
N SER A 102 2.63 -36.48 14.58
CA SER A 102 2.80 -37.72 13.83
C SER A 102 2.36 -38.95 14.63
N LYS A 103 1.68 -39.90 13.98
CA LYS A 103 1.27 -41.17 14.61
C LYS A 103 2.48 -42.07 14.80
N THR A 104 2.92 -42.22 16.04
CA THR A 104 4.05 -43.09 16.39
C THR A 104 3.62 -44.11 17.41
N ARG A 105 4.23 -45.28 17.39
CA ARG A 105 4.00 -46.31 18.40
C ARG A 105 5.09 -46.28 19.47
N ASN A 106 4.68 -46.50 20.73
CA ASN A 106 5.61 -46.66 21.84
C ASN A 106 6.34 -48.02 21.75
N GLN A 107 7.23 -48.30 22.72
CA GLN A 107 8.00 -49.55 22.76
C GLN A 107 7.13 -50.82 22.90
N ASN A 108 5.87 -50.65 23.31
CA ASN A 108 4.89 -51.72 23.51
C ASN A 108 3.95 -51.90 22.28
N GLY A 109 4.10 -51.08 21.24
CA GLY A 109 3.31 -51.15 20.00
C GLY A 109 1.99 -50.36 20.02
N GLU A 110 1.72 -49.59 21.07
CA GLU A 110 0.52 -48.75 21.21
C GLU A 110 0.73 -47.37 20.58
N GLU A 111 -0.31 -46.79 19.99
CA GLU A 111 -0.27 -45.44 19.42
C GLU A 111 -0.09 -44.41 20.53
N GLU A 112 0.96 -43.59 20.43
CA GLU A 112 1.30 -42.57 21.40
C GLU A 112 0.67 -41.23 20.98
N ASP A 113 -0.15 -40.66 21.86
CA ASP A 113 -0.78 -39.37 21.63
C ASP A 113 0.18 -38.19 21.85
N ILE A 114 -0.29 -36.99 21.49
CA ILE A 114 0.49 -35.74 21.60
C ILE A 114 0.83 -35.43 23.06
N ILE A 115 -0.12 -35.69 23.97
CA ILE A 115 -0.03 -35.40 25.41
C ILE A 115 1.09 -36.23 26.03
N SER A 116 1.13 -37.53 25.77
CA SER A 116 2.14 -38.46 26.29
C SER A 116 3.54 -38.10 25.78
N LYS A 117 3.68 -37.79 24.49
CA LYS A 117 4.96 -37.33 23.92
C LYS A 117 5.46 -36.07 24.61
N LEU A 118 4.58 -35.08 24.78
CA LEU A 118 4.93 -33.82 25.42
C LEU A 118 5.25 -33.99 26.89
N HIS A 119 4.55 -34.87 27.59
CA HIS A 119 4.88 -35.23 28.97
C HIS A 119 6.32 -35.78 29.06
N HIS A 120 6.69 -36.74 28.20
CA HIS A 120 8.06 -37.28 28.16
C HIS A 120 9.10 -36.22 27.79
N ILE A 121 8.81 -35.34 26.82
CA ILE A 121 9.67 -34.20 26.46
C ILE A 121 9.89 -33.30 27.69
N VAL A 122 8.84 -32.97 28.44
CA VAL A 122 8.95 -32.12 29.63
C VAL A 122 9.77 -32.81 30.73
N GLU A 123 9.58 -34.10 30.97
CA GLU A 123 10.38 -34.84 31.95
C GLU A 123 11.86 -34.92 31.56
N GLU A 124 12.18 -35.15 30.28
CA GLU A 124 13.55 -35.10 29.78
C GLU A 124 14.18 -33.71 29.94
N LEU A 125 13.42 -32.64 29.66
CA LEU A 125 13.88 -31.26 29.86
C LEU A 125 14.14 -30.93 31.33
N LYS A 126 13.36 -31.47 32.27
CA LYS A 126 13.58 -31.28 33.71
C LYS A 126 14.82 -32.03 34.17
N ALA A 127 14.97 -33.29 33.76
CA ALA A 127 16.11 -34.14 34.12
C ALA A 127 17.44 -33.59 33.56
N HIS A 128 17.39 -32.98 32.36
CA HIS A 128 18.55 -32.43 31.66
C HIS A 128 18.44 -30.92 31.45
N LYS A 129 17.97 -30.20 32.48
CA LYS A 129 17.75 -28.74 32.43
C LYS A 129 19.00 -27.97 32.02
N GLU A 130 20.15 -28.30 32.62
CA GLU A 130 21.43 -27.61 32.38
C GLU A 130 22.05 -27.93 31.02
N GLU A 131 21.42 -28.80 30.22
CA GLU A 131 21.88 -29.17 28.89
C GLU A 131 20.97 -28.64 27.77
N ASN A 132 19.75 -28.18 28.10
CA ASN A 132 18.73 -27.88 27.10
C ASN A 132 17.97 -26.58 27.36
N ILE A 133 17.76 -25.79 26.30
CA ILE A 133 16.77 -24.72 26.23
C ILE A 133 15.70 -25.14 25.23
N LEU A 134 14.45 -25.17 25.65
CA LEU A 134 13.32 -25.39 24.75
C LEU A 134 12.96 -24.07 24.03
N PHE A 135 12.82 -24.12 22.70
CA PHE A 135 12.33 -23.02 21.88
C PHE A 135 11.01 -23.36 21.16
N ILE A 136 10.04 -22.44 21.23
CA ILE A 136 8.76 -22.53 20.49
C ILE A 136 8.46 -21.18 19.80
N ASP A 137 8.42 -21.15 18.46
CA ASP A 137 8.30 -19.92 17.67
C ASP A 137 6.87 -19.33 17.65
N GLU A 138 5.85 -20.18 17.53
CA GLU A 138 4.44 -19.76 17.53
C GLU A 138 3.76 -20.29 18.79
N VAL A 139 4.23 -19.83 19.95
CA VAL A 139 3.85 -20.43 21.24
C VAL A 139 2.33 -20.40 21.50
N HIS A 140 1.61 -19.48 20.88
CA HIS A 140 0.15 -19.37 20.94
C HIS A 140 -0.57 -20.60 20.36
N THR A 141 0.03 -21.32 19.42
CA THR A 141 -0.55 -22.55 18.84
C THR A 141 -0.68 -23.66 19.88
N ILE A 142 0.14 -23.59 20.93
CA ILE A 142 0.22 -24.59 21.99
C ILE A 142 -0.36 -24.05 23.31
N MET A 143 -0.29 -22.73 23.54
CA MET A 143 -0.72 -22.08 24.78
C MET A 143 -2.05 -21.32 24.67
N GLY A 144 -2.66 -21.27 23.49
CA GLY A 144 -3.83 -20.43 23.20
C GLY A 144 -5.12 -20.86 23.89
N THR A 145 -5.80 -19.90 24.50
CA THR A 145 -7.05 -20.01 25.27
C THR A 145 -8.33 -19.92 24.43
N GLY A 146 -8.25 -20.18 23.12
CA GLY A 146 -9.35 -19.96 22.17
C GLY A 146 -9.57 -21.03 21.11
N ALA A 147 -8.85 -22.16 21.17
CA ALA A 147 -9.18 -23.31 20.34
C ALA A 147 -10.37 -24.03 20.99
N THR A 148 -11.46 -24.22 20.23
CA THR A 148 -12.57 -25.12 20.57
C THR A 148 -12.13 -26.59 20.64
N ASP A 149 -10.89 -26.88 20.26
CA ASP A 149 -10.31 -28.21 20.28
C ASP A 149 -9.72 -28.52 21.65
N GLN A 150 -10.34 -29.50 22.30
CA GLN A 150 -9.99 -30.03 23.63
C GLN A 150 -8.50 -30.42 23.73
N SER A 151 -7.90 -30.88 22.62
CA SER A 151 -6.49 -31.30 22.54
C SER A 151 -5.46 -30.19 22.77
N THR A 152 -5.75 -28.95 22.39
CA THR A 152 -4.84 -27.80 22.59
C THR A 152 -4.86 -27.29 24.03
N LEU A 153 -6.03 -27.38 24.70
CA LEU A 153 -6.19 -27.03 26.12
C LEU A 153 -5.38 -27.97 27.02
N ASP A 154 -5.30 -29.26 26.67
CA ASP A 154 -4.57 -30.26 27.45
C ASP A 154 -3.05 -30.11 27.38
N VAL A 155 -2.51 -29.62 26.26
CA VAL A 155 -1.07 -29.40 26.11
C VAL A 155 -0.57 -28.23 26.97
N ALA A 156 -1.29 -27.11 26.98
CA ALA A 156 -0.92 -25.96 27.80
C ALA A 156 -0.81 -26.34 29.28
N ASN A 157 -1.70 -27.22 29.76
CA ASN A 157 -1.72 -27.70 31.13
C ASN A 157 -0.49 -28.56 31.50
N LEU A 158 0.19 -29.19 30.55
CA LEU A 158 1.43 -29.94 30.78
C LEU A 158 2.65 -29.02 30.93
N LEU A 159 2.72 -27.93 30.15
CA LEU A 159 3.85 -27.01 30.18
C LEU A 159 3.75 -26.00 31.33
N LYS A 160 2.53 -25.59 31.71
CA LYS A 160 2.29 -24.60 32.76
C LYS A 160 3.02 -24.89 34.08
N PRO A 161 3.00 -26.10 34.66
CA PRO A 161 3.68 -26.37 35.92
C PRO A 161 5.21 -26.24 35.82
N ALA A 162 5.81 -26.79 34.75
CA ALA A 162 7.26 -26.73 34.52
C ALA A 162 7.74 -25.29 34.32
N LEU A 163 6.98 -24.49 33.56
CA LEU A 163 7.25 -23.07 33.38
C LEU A 163 7.06 -22.31 34.69
N SER A 164 5.91 -22.48 35.38
CA SER A 164 5.55 -21.81 36.64
C SER A 164 6.56 -22.07 37.77
N ARG A 165 7.22 -23.22 37.79
CA ARG A 165 8.31 -23.51 38.75
C ARG A 165 9.71 -23.15 38.24
N GLY A 166 9.88 -22.96 36.94
CA GLY A 166 11.19 -22.69 36.34
C GLY A 166 12.06 -23.95 36.28
N ASP A 167 11.43 -25.12 36.15
CA ASP A 167 12.10 -26.42 36.09
C ASP A 167 12.81 -26.64 34.74
N ILE A 168 12.54 -25.79 33.74
CA ILE A 168 13.12 -25.84 32.40
C ILE A 168 13.57 -24.45 31.94
N TYR A 169 14.57 -24.38 31.07
CA TYR A 169 14.86 -23.16 30.32
C TYR A 169 13.99 -23.08 29.07
N PHE A 170 13.36 -21.93 28.85
CA PHE A 170 12.35 -21.77 27.82
C PHE A 170 12.47 -20.41 27.12
N ILE A 171 12.55 -20.45 25.79
CA ILE A 171 12.42 -19.28 24.92
C ILE A 171 11.16 -19.47 24.09
N SER A 172 10.34 -18.43 23.97
CA SER A 172 9.21 -18.43 23.04
C SER A 172 9.24 -17.24 22.10
N ALA A 173 8.52 -17.34 20.99
CA ALA A 173 8.16 -16.20 20.16
C ALA A 173 6.64 -16.16 19.92
N THR A 174 6.12 -14.98 19.58
CA THR A 174 4.71 -14.77 19.25
C THR A 174 4.49 -13.36 18.68
N THR A 175 3.27 -13.06 18.21
CA THR A 175 2.88 -11.69 17.83
C THR A 175 2.36 -10.89 19.03
N HIS A 176 2.28 -9.56 18.90
CA HIS A 176 1.71 -8.70 19.95
C HIS A 176 0.26 -9.10 20.30
N LYS A 177 -0.55 -9.41 19.28
CA LYS A 177 -1.96 -9.76 19.46
C LYS A 177 -2.11 -11.06 20.27
N GLU A 178 -1.32 -12.07 19.93
CA GLU A 178 -1.33 -13.37 20.59
C GLU A 178 -0.73 -13.31 21.99
N PHE A 179 0.34 -12.53 22.20
CA PHE A 179 0.94 -12.35 23.53
C PHE A 179 -0.07 -11.82 24.55
N ARG A 180 -0.90 -10.84 24.16
CA ARG A 180 -1.99 -10.29 25.01
C ARG A 180 -3.02 -11.34 25.43
N LEU A 181 -3.16 -12.44 24.71
CA LEU A 181 -4.05 -13.54 25.07
C LEU A 181 -3.38 -14.49 26.06
N ILE A 182 -2.09 -14.76 25.86
CA ILE A 182 -1.29 -15.67 26.70
C ILE A 182 -1.00 -15.05 28.08
N GLU A 183 -0.67 -13.75 28.13
CA GLU A 183 -0.28 -13.08 29.38
C GLU A 183 -1.43 -12.91 30.38
N LYS A 184 -2.69 -13.12 29.94
CA LYS A 184 -3.86 -13.14 30.84
C LYS A 184 -3.87 -14.35 31.78
N ASP A 185 -3.14 -15.41 31.46
CA ASP A 185 -3.01 -16.57 32.32
C ASP A 185 -2.00 -16.30 33.45
N SER A 186 -2.44 -16.43 34.71
CA SER A 186 -1.63 -16.09 35.88
C SER A 186 -0.35 -16.93 36.05
N ALA A 187 -0.26 -18.14 35.47
CA ALA A 187 0.96 -18.94 35.49
C ALA A 187 1.96 -18.42 34.45
N MET A 188 1.47 -17.99 33.29
CA MET A 188 2.29 -17.41 32.21
C MET A 188 2.77 -16.00 32.58
N GLU A 189 1.90 -15.15 33.11
CA GLU A 189 2.23 -13.78 33.54
C GLU A 189 3.44 -13.72 34.50
N ARG A 190 3.56 -14.72 35.39
CA ARG A 190 4.63 -14.81 36.39
C ARG A 190 5.99 -15.24 35.79
N ARG A 191 6.01 -15.83 34.60
CA ARG A 191 7.19 -16.48 34.01
C ARG A 191 7.63 -15.92 32.68
N LEU A 192 6.69 -15.48 31.84
CA LEU A 192 7.01 -14.86 30.58
C LEU A 192 7.59 -13.47 30.80
N GLN A 193 8.71 -13.19 30.13
CA GLN A 193 9.31 -11.87 30.06
C GLN A 193 9.26 -11.42 28.60
N PRO A 194 8.40 -10.44 28.25
CA PRO A 194 8.38 -9.92 26.89
C PRO A 194 9.70 -9.22 26.57
N ILE A 195 10.24 -9.54 25.39
CA ILE A 195 11.33 -8.86 24.70
C ILE A 195 10.74 -8.41 23.37
N TYR A 196 10.51 -7.10 23.24
CA TYR A 196 9.88 -6.54 22.04
C TYR A 196 10.87 -6.49 20.88
N VAL A 197 10.45 -7.02 19.74
CA VAL A 197 11.24 -7.10 18.51
C VAL A 197 10.58 -6.22 17.45
N GLU A 198 11.12 -5.02 17.30
CA GLU A 198 10.65 -4.05 16.32
C GLU A 198 11.20 -4.33 14.92
N GLU A 199 10.52 -3.83 13.90
CA GLU A 199 11.02 -3.80 12.52
C GLU A 199 12.37 -3.04 12.48
N PRO A 200 13.43 -3.58 11.86
CA PRO A 200 14.72 -2.90 11.79
C PRO A 200 14.61 -1.61 10.98
N ASP A 201 15.40 -0.60 11.38
CA ASP A 201 15.53 0.62 10.59
C ASP A 201 16.23 0.36 9.24
N ARG A 202 16.19 1.34 8.35
CA ARG A 202 16.78 1.25 7.00
C ARG A 202 18.25 0.80 7.00
N ASN A 203 19.10 1.36 7.86
CA ASN A 203 20.53 1.07 7.85
C ASN A 203 20.79 -0.34 8.39
N SER A 204 20.10 -0.69 9.48
CA SER A 204 20.12 -2.04 10.05
C SER A 204 19.65 -3.08 9.02
N ALA A 205 18.58 -2.79 8.27
CA ALA A 205 18.08 -3.65 7.21
C ALA A 205 19.08 -3.81 6.05
N ILE A 206 19.76 -2.74 5.62
CA ILE A 206 20.82 -2.82 4.59
C ILE A 206 21.96 -3.74 5.04
N GLN A 207 22.36 -3.67 6.31
CA GLN A 207 23.40 -4.53 6.86
C GLN A 207 22.97 -6.00 6.91
N ILE A 208 21.72 -6.28 7.32
CA ILE A 208 21.12 -7.62 7.25
C ILE A 208 21.16 -8.12 5.80
N MET A 209 20.67 -7.31 4.86
CA MET A 209 20.61 -7.69 3.44
C MET A 209 21.98 -7.89 2.80
N SER A 210 23.04 -7.26 3.32
CA SER A 210 24.42 -7.48 2.84
C SER A 210 24.93 -8.90 3.17
N LYS A 211 24.45 -9.52 4.25
CA LYS A 211 24.74 -10.93 4.57
C LYS A 211 23.90 -11.89 3.73
N VAL A 212 22.62 -11.56 3.53
CA VAL A 212 21.74 -12.28 2.61
C VAL A 212 22.35 -12.30 1.21
N LYS A 213 22.86 -11.16 0.73
CA LYS A 213 23.68 -11.04 -0.49
C LYS A 213 24.79 -12.08 -0.54
N ALA A 214 25.70 -12.10 0.44
CA ALA A 214 26.85 -13.00 0.44
C ALA A 214 26.46 -14.49 0.36
N LYS A 215 25.32 -14.85 0.95
CA LYS A 215 24.76 -16.22 0.84
C LYS A 215 24.27 -16.51 -0.58
N HIS A 216 23.54 -15.61 -1.23
CA HIS A 216 23.12 -15.80 -2.62
C HIS A 216 24.29 -15.87 -3.59
N GLU A 217 25.29 -14.98 -3.43
CA GLU A 217 26.47 -14.96 -4.29
C GLU A 217 27.22 -16.29 -4.24
N ARG A 218 27.42 -16.84 -3.04
CA ARG A 218 28.05 -18.15 -2.82
C ARG A 218 27.25 -19.32 -3.38
N VAL A 219 25.92 -19.33 -3.21
CA VAL A 219 25.06 -20.47 -3.61
C VAL A 219 24.76 -20.47 -5.11
N ARG A 220 24.57 -19.30 -5.72
CA ARG A 220 24.07 -19.16 -7.10
C ARG A 220 25.12 -18.64 -8.08
N GLY A 221 26.27 -18.14 -7.60
CA GLY A 221 27.31 -17.59 -8.46
C GLY A 221 26.90 -16.32 -9.21
N ILE A 222 25.95 -15.56 -8.66
CA ILE A 222 25.45 -14.29 -9.22
C ILE A 222 26.00 -13.17 -8.35
N GLU A 223 26.60 -12.15 -8.95
CA GLU A 223 27.05 -10.94 -8.27
C GLU A 223 25.86 -10.00 -8.00
N ILE A 224 25.78 -9.43 -6.79
CA ILE A 224 24.70 -8.50 -6.42
C ILE A 224 25.34 -7.16 -6.08
N THR A 225 25.02 -6.08 -6.80
CA THR A 225 25.63 -4.78 -6.51
C THR A 225 25.14 -4.20 -5.18
N ASP A 226 25.95 -3.38 -4.52
CA ASP A 226 25.54 -2.72 -3.26
C ASP A 226 24.34 -1.79 -3.48
N GLU A 227 24.28 -1.14 -4.64
CA GLU A 227 23.13 -0.36 -5.08
C GLU A 227 21.86 -1.21 -5.18
N ALA A 228 21.97 -2.47 -5.64
CA ALA A 228 20.82 -3.38 -5.68
C ALA A 228 20.33 -3.71 -4.27
N ILE A 229 21.23 -3.89 -3.29
CA ILE A 229 20.84 -4.14 -1.90
C ILE A 229 20.13 -2.94 -1.27
N ILE A 230 20.66 -1.74 -1.49
CA ILE A 230 20.01 -0.50 -1.06
C ILE A 230 18.63 -0.38 -1.73
N ALA A 231 18.55 -0.66 -3.03
CA ALA A 231 17.29 -0.65 -3.78
C ALA A 231 16.27 -1.65 -3.21
N THR A 232 16.71 -2.86 -2.86
CA THR A 232 15.83 -3.89 -2.30
C THR A 232 15.17 -3.39 -1.01
N VAL A 233 15.95 -2.83 -0.07
CA VAL A 233 15.41 -2.29 1.18
C VAL A 233 14.47 -1.12 0.90
N ASP A 234 14.90 -0.17 0.06
CA ASP A 234 14.16 1.05 -0.18
C ASP A 234 12.86 0.83 -0.97
N LEU A 235 12.89 -0.02 -1.99
CA LEU A 235 11.74 -0.31 -2.83
C LEU A 235 10.76 -1.25 -2.12
N SER A 236 11.23 -2.25 -1.38
CA SER A 236 10.33 -3.09 -0.57
C SER A 236 9.65 -2.27 0.53
N THR A 237 10.38 -1.36 1.20
CA THR A 237 9.78 -0.44 2.18
C THR A 237 8.74 0.48 1.57
N ARG A 238 8.97 0.95 0.35
CA ARG A 238 8.05 1.85 -0.35
C ARG A 238 6.80 1.16 -0.89
N TYR A 239 6.96 -0.03 -1.44
CA TYR A 239 5.94 -0.63 -2.31
C TYR A 239 5.41 -1.99 -1.82
N MET A 240 6.00 -2.58 -0.78
CA MET A 240 5.63 -3.89 -0.21
C MET A 240 5.29 -3.78 1.27
N ALA A 241 4.24 -3.01 1.59
CA ALA A 241 3.83 -2.75 2.97
C ALA A 241 2.86 -3.80 3.56
N ASP A 242 2.65 -4.91 2.86
CA ASP A 242 1.97 -6.12 3.35
C ASP A 242 2.85 -7.00 4.26
N LYS A 243 4.15 -6.73 4.32
CA LYS A 243 5.15 -7.46 5.09
C LYS A 243 6.06 -6.49 5.85
N ASN A 244 6.82 -6.98 6.82
CA ASN A 244 7.80 -6.18 7.58
C ASN A 244 9.24 -6.44 7.10
N LEU A 245 10.16 -5.51 7.34
CA LEU A 245 11.59 -5.76 7.24
C LEU A 245 12.04 -6.76 8.33
N PRO A 246 13.08 -7.57 8.06
CA PRO A 246 13.77 -7.70 6.77
C PRO A 246 13.05 -8.62 5.76
N ASP A 247 12.01 -9.36 6.16
CA ASP A 247 11.36 -10.40 5.34
C ASP A 247 10.93 -9.90 3.95
N LYS A 248 10.29 -8.73 3.85
CA LYS A 248 9.90 -8.16 2.54
C LYS A 248 11.07 -7.88 1.60
N SER A 249 12.24 -7.55 2.15
CA SER A 249 13.45 -7.31 1.37
C SER A 249 14.12 -8.62 0.96
N ILE A 250 14.10 -9.63 1.84
CA ILE A 250 14.58 -10.98 1.52
C ILE A 250 13.76 -11.57 0.38
N ASP A 251 12.43 -11.55 0.50
CA ASP A 251 11.50 -12.02 -0.53
C ASP A 251 11.72 -11.32 -1.88
N LEU A 252 11.90 -10.00 -1.87
CA LEU A 252 12.17 -9.22 -3.08
C LEU A 252 13.52 -9.57 -3.72
N LEU A 253 14.58 -9.72 -2.91
CA LEU A 253 15.90 -10.10 -3.41
C LEU A 253 15.89 -11.53 -3.95
N ASP A 254 15.26 -12.47 -3.24
CA ASP A 254 15.12 -13.87 -3.62
C ASP A 254 14.47 -13.99 -5.00
N GLU A 255 13.37 -13.27 -5.21
CA GLU A 255 12.65 -13.23 -6.48
C GLU A 255 13.52 -12.65 -7.60
N ALA A 256 14.25 -11.56 -7.33
CA ALA A 256 15.19 -10.97 -8.29
C ALA A 256 16.33 -11.92 -8.64
N VAL A 257 16.89 -12.64 -7.66
CA VAL A 257 17.95 -13.63 -7.85
C VAL A 257 17.45 -14.82 -8.64
N ALA A 258 16.25 -15.34 -8.32
CA ALA A 258 15.64 -16.45 -9.05
C ALA A 258 15.38 -16.07 -10.52
N SER A 259 14.82 -14.88 -10.76
CA SER A 259 14.58 -14.36 -12.11
C SER A 259 15.90 -14.16 -12.88
N ALA A 260 16.91 -13.56 -12.27
CA ALA A 260 18.23 -13.38 -12.88
C ALA A 260 18.88 -14.73 -13.24
N TYR A 261 18.82 -15.71 -12.33
CA TYR A 261 19.36 -17.05 -12.52
C TYR A 261 18.68 -17.77 -13.70
N LEU A 262 17.34 -17.74 -13.78
CA LEU A 262 16.58 -18.33 -14.88
C LEU A 262 16.94 -17.72 -16.24
N ASN A 263 17.22 -16.41 -16.26
CA ASN A 263 17.59 -15.68 -17.46
C ASN A 263 19.10 -15.75 -17.78
N GLY A 264 19.88 -16.55 -17.06
CA GLY A 264 21.33 -16.69 -17.26
C GLY A 264 22.13 -15.42 -16.94
N LYS A 265 21.54 -14.50 -16.17
CA LYS A 265 22.17 -13.22 -15.81
C LYS A 265 23.14 -13.43 -14.64
N LYS A 266 24.36 -12.87 -14.78
CA LYS A 266 25.43 -13.02 -13.77
C LYS A 266 25.48 -11.90 -12.74
N THR A 267 24.80 -10.79 -12.98
CA THR A 267 24.86 -9.60 -12.11
C THR A 267 23.46 -9.02 -11.90
N ILE A 268 23.12 -8.72 -10.65
CA ILE A 268 21.88 -8.06 -10.24
C ILE A 268 22.18 -6.61 -9.90
N THR A 269 21.42 -5.71 -10.53
CA THR A 269 21.53 -4.26 -10.39
C THR A 269 20.25 -3.67 -9.81
N TYR A 270 20.26 -2.36 -9.52
CA TYR A 270 19.07 -1.61 -9.15
C TYR A 270 17.89 -1.88 -10.10
N LYS A 271 18.14 -1.91 -11.42
CA LYS A 271 17.11 -2.08 -12.44
C LYS A 271 16.41 -3.43 -12.33
N ASP A 272 17.12 -4.47 -11.91
CA ASP A 272 16.55 -5.81 -11.76
C ASP A 272 15.58 -5.87 -10.58
N ILE A 273 15.96 -5.24 -9.46
CA ILE A 273 15.07 -5.10 -8.30
C ILE A 273 13.82 -4.28 -8.69
N ALA A 274 14.01 -3.16 -9.37
CA ALA A 274 12.91 -2.33 -9.88
C ALA A 274 12.00 -3.10 -10.84
N GLN A 275 12.55 -3.97 -11.70
CA GLN A 275 11.77 -4.79 -12.62
C GLN A 275 10.85 -5.77 -11.87
N VAL A 276 11.34 -6.39 -10.80
CA VAL A 276 10.51 -7.28 -9.97
C VAL A 276 9.37 -6.48 -9.33
N VAL A 277 9.66 -5.30 -8.77
CA VAL A 277 8.62 -4.43 -8.20
C VAL A 277 7.62 -3.97 -9.26
N HIS A 278 8.08 -3.62 -10.46
CA HIS A 278 7.23 -3.25 -11.59
C HIS A 278 6.23 -4.37 -11.93
N ILE A 279 6.72 -5.59 -12.11
CA ILE A 279 5.89 -6.76 -12.45
C ILE A 279 4.92 -7.06 -11.31
N ARG A 280 5.41 -7.06 -10.06
CA ARG A 280 4.63 -7.46 -8.89
C ARG A 280 3.57 -6.45 -8.48
N LYS A 281 3.84 -5.15 -8.65
CA LYS A 281 2.99 -4.06 -8.15
C LYS A 281 2.36 -3.21 -9.27
N GLY A 282 2.69 -3.44 -10.54
CA GLY A 282 2.18 -2.68 -11.67
C GLY A 282 2.65 -1.23 -11.71
N ILE A 283 3.71 -0.88 -10.97
CA ILE A 283 4.25 0.48 -10.89
C ILE A 283 5.16 0.71 -12.08
N ASP A 284 4.97 1.80 -12.82
CA ASP A 284 5.79 2.13 -13.99
C ASP A 284 7.30 2.01 -13.68
N LEU A 285 8.00 1.21 -14.49
CA LEU A 285 9.44 0.98 -14.34
C LEU A 285 10.22 2.29 -14.41
N GLU A 286 9.81 3.22 -15.26
CA GLU A 286 10.47 4.51 -15.38
C GLU A 286 10.46 5.25 -14.05
N ILE A 287 9.36 5.16 -13.30
CA ILE A 287 9.18 5.83 -12.01
C ILE A 287 10.01 5.16 -10.92
N LEU A 288 10.10 3.84 -10.93
CA LEU A 288 10.99 3.12 -10.03
C LEU A 288 12.46 3.48 -10.31
N LEU A 289 12.83 3.67 -11.56
CA LEU A 289 14.19 4.06 -11.98
C LEU A 289 14.50 5.55 -11.79
N GLN A 290 13.52 6.42 -11.49
CA GLN A 290 13.77 7.86 -11.32
C GLN A 290 14.79 8.19 -10.23
N GLY A 291 14.96 7.35 -9.20
CA GLY A 291 16.00 7.52 -8.19
C GLY A 291 17.44 7.38 -8.74
N THR A 292 17.59 6.87 -9.96
CA THR A 292 18.87 6.64 -10.66
C THR A 292 19.11 7.58 -11.84
N ARG A 293 18.12 8.39 -12.24
CA ARG A 293 18.19 9.24 -13.43
C ARG A 293 18.30 10.74 -13.09
N THR A 294 19.19 11.40 -13.83
CA THR A 294 19.42 12.85 -13.87
C THR A 294 18.44 13.63 -14.75
N GLU A 295 17.47 12.97 -15.39
CA GLU A 295 16.49 13.61 -16.28
C GLU A 295 15.47 14.42 -15.48
N ARG A 296 15.53 15.75 -15.64
CA ARG A 296 14.57 16.69 -15.06
C ARG A 296 13.26 16.58 -15.84
N LYS A 297 12.20 16.08 -15.18
CA LYS A 297 10.83 16.14 -15.71
C LYS A 297 10.18 17.47 -15.32
N ASP A 298 9.46 18.06 -16.26
CA ASP A 298 8.54 19.16 -15.96
C ASP A 298 7.19 18.57 -15.55
N TYR A 299 6.94 18.54 -14.24
CA TYR A 299 5.69 18.00 -13.71
C TYR A 299 4.49 18.92 -14.01
N GLU A 300 4.70 20.22 -14.23
CA GLU A 300 3.59 21.10 -14.64
C GLU A 300 3.09 20.70 -16.03
N GLU A 301 4.00 20.44 -16.97
CA GLU A 301 3.66 19.98 -18.31
C GLU A 301 2.95 18.62 -18.27
N GLU A 302 3.50 17.65 -17.53
CA GLU A 302 2.92 16.30 -17.44
C GLU A 302 1.51 16.31 -16.84
N ILE A 303 1.30 17.04 -15.75
CA ILE A 303 -0.01 17.12 -15.10
C ILE A 303 -1.00 17.89 -15.98
N SER A 304 -0.56 18.93 -16.69
CA SER A 304 -1.39 19.71 -17.63
C SER A 304 -1.89 18.89 -18.82
N LYS A 305 -1.26 17.76 -19.16
CA LYS A 305 -1.77 16.84 -20.19
C LYS A 305 -3.14 16.27 -19.82
N VAL A 306 -3.44 16.14 -18.52
CA VAL A 306 -4.68 15.55 -18.01
C VAL A 306 -5.56 16.59 -17.30
N VAL A 307 -4.99 17.40 -16.40
CA VAL A 307 -5.73 18.42 -15.65
C VAL A 307 -5.84 19.69 -16.49
N LYS A 308 -7.00 19.93 -17.11
CA LYS A 308 -7.23 21.06 -18.03
C LYS A 308 -7.84 22.26 -17.33
N GLY A 309 -7.32 23.46 -17.63
CA GLY A 309 -7.87 24.73 -17.15
C GLY A 309 -7.63 25.05 -15.66
N GLN A 310 -6.74 24.34 -14.97
CA GLN A 310 -6.49 24.49 -13.54
C GLN A 310 -5.00 24.76 -13.24
N LYS A 311 -4.42 25.84 -13.75
CA LYS A 311 -2.95 26.06 -13.67
C LYS A 311 -2.48 26.27 -12.22
N ASP A 312 -3.24 26.97 -11.38
CA ASP A 312 -2.89 27.14 -9.96
C ASP A 312 -2.85 25.77 -9.23
N ALA A 313 -3.75 24.86 -9.60
CA ALA A 313 -3.75 23.49 -9.07
C ALA A 313 -2.57 22.67 -9.61
N VAL A 314 -2.33 22.72 -10.91
CA VAL A 314 -1.17 22.06 -11.56
C VAL A 314 0.12 22.51 -10.90
N LYS A 315 0.32 23.81 -10.74
CA LYS A 315 1.50 24.40 -10.11
C LYS A 315 1.65 23.97 -8.66
N ALA A 316 0.57 23.99 -7.88
CA ALA A 316 0.61 23.53 -6.49
C ALA A 316 1.01 22.05 -6.37
N ILE A 317 0.50 21.19 -7.27
CA ILE A 317 0.87 19.77 -7.32
C ILE A 317 2.32 19.59 -7.74
N ALA A 318 2.76 20.33 -8.76
CA ALA A 318 4.14 20.28 -9.26
C ALA A 318 5.13 20.71 -8.17
N ASP A 319 4.87 21.82 -7.46
CA ASP A 319 5.68 22.28 -6.32
C ASP A 319 5.87 21.18 -5.25
N ILE A 320 4.79 20.49 -4.87
CA ILE A 320 4.85 19.39 -3.90
C ILE A 320 5.61 18.20 -4.48
N THR A 321 5.42 17.90 -5.77
CA THR A 321 6.10 16.81 -6.46
C THR A 321 7.61 17.06 -6.54
N TYR A 322 8.04 18.26 -6.92
CA TYR A 322 9.45 18.67 -6.91
C TYR A 322 10.05 18.52 -5.51
N ARG A 323 9.37 19.04 -4.48
CA ARG A 323 9.81 18.94 -3.09
C ARG A 323 9.94 17.49 -2.61
N ALA A 324 8.98 16.63 -2.95
CA ALA A 324 9.00 15.22 -2.59
C ALA A 324 10.12 14.44 -3.30
N LYS A 325 10.50 14.84 -4.51
CA LYS A 325 11.55 14.17 -5.31
C LYS A 325 12.97 14.63 -4.95
N THR A 326 13.14 15.81 -4.35
CA THR A 326 14.47 16.35 -3.99
C THR A 326 14.91 16.07 -2.55
N ASP A 327 14.13 15.31 -1.76
CA ASP A 327 14.32 15.09 -0.31
C ASP A 327 14.45 16.39 0.51
N MET A 328 13.94 17.52 -0.02
CA MET A 328 13.95 18.83 0.65
C MET A 328 12.73 19.04 1.57
N GLN A 329 12.02 17.96 1.94
CA GLN A 329 10.87 18.05 2.82
C GLN A 329 11.24 18.15 4.31
N ASN A 330 10.34 18.77 5.08
CA ASN A 330 10.37 18.65 6.53
C ASN A 330 10.02 17.20 6.93
N LYS A 331 11.01 16.45 7.41
CA LYS A 331 10.86 15.03 7.81
C LYS A 331 9.93 14.80 9.00
N ASN A 332 9.33 15.84 9.57
CA ASN A 332 8.33 15.75 10.65
C ASN A 332 6.89 16.03 10.20
N LYS A 333 6.66 16.29 8.92
CA LYS A 333 5.32 16.57 8.36
C LYS A 333 5.03 15.69 7.15
N PRO A 334 3.77 15.59 6.70
CA PRO A 334 3.43 15.01 5.40
C PRO A 334 4.21 15.67 4.26
N LEU A 335 4.35 14.97 3.12
CA LEU A 335 5.06 15.46 1.93
C LEU A 335 4.45 16.76 1.39
N GLY A 336 3.15 16.94 1.59
CA GLY A 336 2.48 18.21 1.41
C GLY A 336 0.97 18.12 1.64
N THR A 337 0.35 19.27 1.84
CA THR A 337 -1.09 19.39 2.14
C THR A 337 -1.75 20.41 1.22
N ILE A 338 -2.81 20.00 0.52
CA ILE A 338 -3.56 20.85 -0.40
C ILE A 338 -5.03 20.89 -0.01
N LEU A 339 -5.56 22.10 0.17
CA LEU A 339 -7.01 22.36 0.23
C LEU A 339 -7.50 22.80 -1.15
N LEU A 340 -8.37 22.01 -1.77
CA LEU A 340 -8.99 22.30 -3.06
C LEU A 340 -10.43 22.79 -2.86
N LEU A 341 -10.71 23.98 -3.38
CA LEU A 341 -12.02 24.60 -3.40
C LEU A 341 -12.55 24.69 -4.82
N GLY A 342 -13.86 24.53 -4.98
CA GLY A 342 -14.48 24.66 -6.30
C GLY A 342 -15.88 24.10 -6.32
N THR A 343 -16.60 24.35 -7.41
CA THR A 343 -17.92 23.76 -7.65
C THR A 343 -17.82 22.26 -7.96
N THR A 344 -18.96 21.58 -8.08
CA THR A 344 -19.01 20.16 -8.42
C THR A 344 -18.47 19.92 -9.83
N GLY A 345 -17.61 18.91 -9.99
CA GLY A 345 -17.20 18.43 -11.31
C GLY A 345 -16.12 19.24 -12.05
N VAL A 346 -15.46 20.19 -11.38
CA VAL A 346 -14.34 20.99 -11.95
C VAL A 346 -12.97 20.28 -11.91
N GLY A 347 -12.88 19.08 -11.32
CA GLY A 347 -11.65 18.27 -11.34
C GLY A 347 -10.93 18.12 -10.00
N LYS A 348 -11.55 18.44 -8.87
CA LYS A 348 -10.94 18.30 -7.52
C LYS A 348 -10.32 16.91 -7.27
N THR A 349 -11.09 15.85 -7.52
CA THR A 349 -10.62 14.45 -7.39
C THR A 349 -9.60 14.06 -8.45
N GLU A 350 -9.70 14.62 -9.67
CA GLU A 350 -8.73 14.38 -10.76
C GLU A 350 -7.34 14.89 -10.38
N CYS A 351 -7.25 16.07 -9.76
CA CYS A 351 -6.00 16.62 -9.24
C CYS A 351 -5.30 15.65 -8.26
N ALA A 352 -6.04 15.08 -7.31
CA ALA A 352 -5.49 14.11 -6.37
C ALA A 352 -5.01 12.82 -7.07
N ARG A 353 -5.78 12.31 -8.05
CA ARG A 353 -5.39 11.13 -8.85
C ARG A 353 -4.13 11.36 -9.67
N GLN A 354 -4.01 12.52 -10.32
CA GLN A 354 -2.80 12.84 -11.10
C GLN A 354 -1.59 13.07 -10.20
N THR A 355 -1.79 13.59 -8.98
CA THR A 355 -0.72 13.68 -7.98
C THR A 355 -0.21 12.29 -7.58
N ALA A 356 -1.11 11.32 -7.38
CA ALA A 356 -0.73 9.95 -7.05
C ALA A 356 0.11 9.32 -8.16
N ARG A 357 -0.29 9.51 -9.41
CA ARG A 357 0.47 9.07 -10.58
C ARG A 357 1.83 9.78 -10.70
N ALA A 358 1.88 11.10 -10.56
CA ALA A 358 3.12 11.87 -10.72
C ALA A 358 4.17 11.56 -9.65
N ILE A 359 3.73 11.44 -8.38
CA ILE A 359 4.64 11.22 -7.26
C ILE A 359 4.95 9.74 -7.07
N PHE A 360 3.92 8.89 -7.02
CA PHE A 360 4.02 7.49 -6.61
C PHE A 360 3.90 6.49 -7.77
N GLY A 361 3.58 6.96 -8.97
CA GLY A 361 3.58 6.17 -10.20
C GLY A 361 2.33 5.37 -10.50
N SER A 362 1.33 5.38 -9.62
CA SER A 362 0.04 4.78 -9.89
C SER A 362 -1.08 5.59 -9.24
N VAL A 363 -2.25 5.60 -9.88
CA VAL A 363 -3.48 6.14 -9.31
C VAL A 363 -3.96 5.29 -8.12
N ASP A 364 -3.56 4.02 -8.06
CA ASP A 364 -3.89 3.09 -6.95
C ASP A 364 -3.11 3.40 -5.66
N MET A 365 -2.13 4.30 -5.75
CA MET A 365 -1.46 4.92 -4.61
C MET A 365 -2.24 6.15 -4.12
N MET A 366 -3.57 6.10 -4.24
CA MET A 366 -4.49 7.06 -3.66
C MET A 366 -5.51 6.32 -2.79
N THR A 367 -5.67 6.75 -1.55
CA THR A 367 -6.80 6.37 -0.70
C THR A 367 -7.77 7.52 -0.63
N ARG A 368 -9.02 7.28 -1.04
CA ARG A 368 -10.12 8.22 -0.86
C ARG A 368 -10.88 7.90 0.42
N ILE A 369 -11.18 8.93 1.20
CA ILE A 369 -12.05 8.94 2.36
C ILE A 369 -13.18 9.90 2.06
N ASP A 370 -14.39 9.38 1.91
CA ASP A 370 -15.59 10.21 1.76
C ASP A 370 -16.02 10.70 3.14
N CYS A 371 -15.90 12.00 3.41
CA CYS A 371 -16.23 12.55 4.72
C CYS A 371 -17.74 12.52 5.00
N SER A 372 -18.59 12.35 3.98
CA SER A 372 -20.04 12.18 4.14
C SER A 372 -20.41 10.88 4.86
N GLU A 373 -19.52 9.88 4.88
CA GLU A 373 -19.70 8.64 5.67
C GLU A 373 -19.43 8.83 7.18
N TYR A 374 -18.92 10.00 7.57
CA TYR A 374 -18.45 10.32 8.93
C TYR A 374 -19.13 11.58 9.48
N THR A 375 -20.42 11.73 9.23
CA THR A 375 -21.26 12.85 9.70
C THR A 375 -21.47 12.84 11.23
N ASP A 376 -21.53 11.66 11.84
CA ASP A 376 -21.71 11.49 13.28
C ASP A 376 -20.38 11.43 14.05
N LYS A 377 -20.35 12.00 15.27
CA LYS A 377 -19.16 12.00 16.12
C LYS A 377 -18.63 10.60 16.41
N ASN A 378 -19.51 9.60 16.54
CA ASN A 378 -19.17 8.20 16.83
C ASN A 378 -18.65 7.45 15.59
N ALA A 379 -18.84 7.99 14.40
CA ALA A 379 -18.28 7.42 13.18
C ALA A 379 -16.78 7.69 13.04
N VAL A 380 -16.29 8.83 13.55
CA VAL A 380 -14.89 9.28 13.40
C VAL A 380 -13.87 8.35 14.05
N PRO A 381 -14.11 7.75 15.25
CA PRO A 381 -13.24 6.72 15.80
C PRO A 381 -12.97 5.54 14.85
N ARG A 382 -13.86 5.23 13.90
CA ARG A 382 -13.63 4.17 12.90
C ARG A 382 -12.44 4.47 11.98
N LEU A 383 -12.09 5.74 11.76
CA LEU A 383 -10.89 6.11 10.98
C LEU A 383 -9.61 5.71 11.73
N ILE A 384 -9.60 5.87 13.05
CA ILE A 384 -8.43 5.67 13.91
C ILE A 384 -8.34 4.21 14.39
N GLY A 385 -9.49 3.57 14.59
CA GLY A 385 -9.63 2.29 15.27
C GLY A 385 -10.06 2.47 16.72
N THR A 386 -10.52 1.39 17.33
CA THR A 386 -10.85 1.31 18.76
C THR A 386 -10.12 0.14 19.40
N ASN A 387 -10.14 0.02 20.73
CA ASN A 387 -9.61 -1.15 21.41
C ASN A 387 -10.25 -2.44 20.86
N GLY A 388 -9.48 -3.22 20.09
CA GLY A 388 -9.92 -4.47 19.45
C GLY A 388 -10.38 -4.35 17.99
N ASN A 389 -10.55 -3.15 17.43
CA ASN A 389 -10.91 -2.95 16.02
C ASN A 389 -9.90 -2.06 15.29
N GLU A 390 -9.44 -2.56 14.15
CA GLU A 390 -8.56 -1.84 13.22
C GLU A 390 -9.22 -0.57 12.65
N GLY A 391 -8.44 0.51 12.52
CA GLY A 391 -8.92 1.77 11.97
C GLY A 391 -8.84 1.82 10.44
N THR A 392 -9.87 2.37 9.79
CA THR A 392 -9.97 2.40 8.33
C THR A 392 -8.92 3.30 7.68
N LEU A 393 -8.51 4.39 8.33
CA LEU A 393 -7.45 5.28 7.85
C LEU A 393 -6.08 4.79 8.30
N THR A 394 -5.93 4.49 9.59
CA THR A 394 -4.65 4.09 10.19
C THR A 394 -4.10 2.82 9.55
N GLU A 395 -4.92 1.80 9.30
CA GLU A 395 -4.46 0.58 8.62
C GLU A 395 -4.17 0.81 7.13
N LYS A 396 -4.96 1.63 6.42
CA LYS A 396 -4.66 1.96 5.01
C LYS A 396 -3.32 2.68 4.87
N VAL A 397 -2.97 3.54 5.82
CA VAL A 397 -1.67 4.24 5.85
C VAL A 397 -0.54 3.31 6.26
N LYS A 398 -0.77 2.46 7.27
CA LYS A 398 0.20 1.42 7.65
C LYS A 398 0.54 0.50 6.47
N ARG A 399 -0.49 0.04 5.74
CA ARG A 399 -0.35 -0.85 4.56
C ARG A 399 0.14 -0.16 3.29
N LYS A 400 0.06 1.17 3.20
CA LYS A 400 0.59 1.97 2.08
C LYS A 400 1.17 3.28 2.61
N PRO A 401 2.39 3.30 3.17
CA PRO A 401 2.95 4.51 3.78
C PRO A 401 3.19 5.65 2.80
N TYR A 402 3.33 5.33 1.50
CA TYR A 402 3.56 6.26 0.40
C TYR A 402 2.30 6.33 -0.47
N GLN A 403 1.49 7.35 -0.25
CA GLN A 403 0.23 7.52 -0.98
C GLN A 403 -0.30 8.94 -0.93
N VAL A 404 -1.26 9.23 -1.82
CA VAL A 404 -2.14 10.38 -1.70
C VAL A 404 -3.34 10.00 -0.82
N LEU A 405 -3.61 10.78 0.22
CA LEU A 405 -4.82 10.68 1.02
C LEU A 405 -5.78 11.79 0.58
N LEU A 406 -6.93 11.42 0.02
CA LEU A 406 -7.97 12.35 -0.39
C LEU A 406 -9.13 12.30 0.61
N PHE A 407 -9.34 13.39 1.35
CA PHE A 407 -10.53 13.63 2.16
C PHE A 407 -11.53 14.42 1.33
N ASP A 408 -12.54 13.73 0.84
CA ASP A 408 -13.56 14.28 -0.05
C ASP A 408 -14.72 14.89 0.74
N GLU A 409 -15.30 15.97 0.21
CA GLU A 409 -16.44 16.71 0.79
C GLU A 409 -16.34 16.94 2.32
N ILE A 410 -15.21 17.49 2.79
CA ILE A 410 -14.91 17.62 4.23
C ILE A 410 -15.99 18.41 5.01
N GLU A 411 -16.71 19.32 4.35
CA GLU A 411 -17.82 20.08 4.96
C GLU A 411 -19.03 19.22 5.36
N LYS A 412 -19.15 18.01 4.79
CA LYS A 412 -20.22 17.06 5.10
C LYS A 412 -19.88 16.17 6.30
N GLY A 413 -18.60 16.07 6.66
CA GLY A 413 -18.15 15.27 7.79
C GLY A 413 -18.27 15.98 9.12
N HIS A 414 -18.19 15.20 10.21
CA HIS A 414 -18.21 15.73 11.56
C HIS A 414 -16.96 16.61 11.82
N PRO A 415 -17.07 17.74 12.54
CA PRO A 415 -15.94 18.65 12.81
C PRO A 415 -14.73 18.03 13.50
N SER A 416 -14.87 16.89 14.18
CA SER A 416 -13.75 16.19 14.81
C SER A 416 -12.76 15.58 13.82
N ILE A 417 -13.14 15.39 12.54
CA ILE A 417 -12.19 15.00 11.48
C ILE A 417 -11.08 16.06 11.35
N GLN A 418 -11.41 17.34 11.55
CA GLN A 418 -10.44 18.44 11.52
C GLN A 418 -9.35 18.25 12.58
N ASN A 419 -9.68 17.72 13.76
CA ASN A 419 -8.70 17.49 14.85
C ASN A 419 -7.69 16.42 14.46
N LEU A 420 -8.17 15.33 13.84
CA LEU A 420 -7.33 14.26 13.33
C LEU A 420 -6.38 14.78 12.24
N LEU A 421 -6.92 15.56 11.30
CA LEU A 421 -6.13 16.14 10.22
C LEU A 421 -5.09 17.14 10.75
N LEU A 422 -5.44 17.99 11.71
CA LEU A 422 -4.47 18.88 12.37
C LEU A 422 -3.32 18.09 12.97
N GLN A 423 -3.59 17.05 13.76
CA GLN A 423 -2.53 16.23 14.36
C GLN A 423 -1.60 15.62 13.30
N ILE A 424 -2.16 15.13 12.19
CA ILE A 424 -1.39 14.56 11.09
C ILE A 424 -0.54 15.64 10.39
N MET A 425 -1.12 16.79 10.07
CA MET A 425 -0.41 17.89 9.39
C MET A 425 0.70 18.51 10.26
N ASP A 426 0.58 18.39 11.58
CA ASP A 426 1.49 18.97 12.55
C ASP A 426 2.72 18.10 12.81
N ALA A 427 2.46 16.82 13.09
CA ALA A 427 3.47 15.89 13.59
C ALA A 427 3.80 14.77 12.61
N GLY A 428 3.11 14.70 11.46
CA GLY A 428 3.27 13.64 10.48
C GLY A 428 2.97 12.25 11.04
N ARG A 429 2.19 12.17 12.13
CA ARG A 429 1.91 10.93 12.84
C ARG A 429 0.58 10.99 13.56
N LEU A 430 -0.05 9.84 13.73
CA LEU A 430 -1.31 9.67 14.45
C LEU A 430 -1.19 8.44 15.36
N THR A 431 -1.69 8.53 16.59
CA THR A 431 -1.79 7.36 17.47
C THR A 431 -3.14 6.69 17.24
N ASP A 432 -3.14 5.39 16.99
CA ASP A 432 -4.36 4.62 16.75
C ASP A 432 -5.10 4.27 18.07
N GLY A 433 -6.28 3.66 17.95
CA GLY A 433 -7.09 3.28 19.12
C GLY A 433 -6.52 2.13 19.95
N SER A 434 -5.37 1.58 19.58
CA SER A 434 -4.60 0.54 20.29
C SER A 434 -3.23 1.06 20.76
N ASP A 435 -3.08 2.38 20.87
CA ASP A 435 -1.86 3.11 21.25
C ASP A 435 -0.65 2.90 20.32
N ARG A 436 -0.88 2.47 19.08
CA ARG A 436 0.19 2.31 18.08
C ARG A 436 0.39 3.61 17.30
N LEU A 437 1.65 3.98 17.10
CA LEU A 437 1.99 5.17 16.33
C LEU A 437 2.01 4.86 14.83
N VAL A 438 1.21 5.58 14.05
CA VAL A 438 1.13 5.46 12.59
C VAL A 438 1.83 6.66 11.93
N ASN A 439 2.67 6.39 10.95
CA ASN A 439 3.49 7.39 10.26
C ASN A 439 2.80 7.89 8.98
N PHE A 440 2.62 9.21 8.88
CA PHE A 440 2.04 9.94 7.75
C PHE A 440 3.05 10.85 7.03
N LYS A 441 4.34 10.82 7.39
CA LYS A 441 5.37 11.71 6.82
C LYS A 441 5.56 11.52 5.30
N ASN A 442 5.21 10.35 4.78
CA ASN A 442 5.39 9.99 3.38
C ASN A 442 4.11 10.10 2.54
N VAL A 443 3.07 10.76 3.06
CA VAL A 443 1.80 10.94 2.36
C VAL A 443 1.63 12.37 1.84
N VAL A 444 0.88 12.54 0.76
CA VAL A 444 0.35 13.85 0.34
C VAL A 444 -1.13 13.90 0.69
N ILE A 445 -1.57 14.95 1.39
CA ILE A 445 -2.95 15.08 1.85
C ILE A 445 -3.68 16.07 0.95
N PHE A 446 -4.75 15.61 0.32
CA PHE A 446 -5.74 16.45 -0.33
C PHE A 446 -6.99 16.51 0.54
N VAL A 447 -7.51 17.71 0.70
CA VAL A 447 -8.82 17.95 1.28
C VAL A 447 -9.61 18.73 0.24
N THR A 448 -10.81 18.27 -0.09
CA THR A 448 -11.66 18.95 -1.07
C THR A 448 -12.94 19.44 -0.41
N THR A 449 -13.39 20.63 -0.79
CA THR A 449 -14.64 21.19 -0.28
C THR A 449 -15.42 21.93 -1.36
N ASN A 450 -16.75 21.93 -1.23
CA ASN A 450 -17.66 22.77 -2.02
C ASN A 450 -18.06 24.07 -1.28
N VAL A 451 -17.46 24.36 -0.12
CA VAL A 451 -17.65 25.64 0.57
C VAL A 451 -17.11 26.79 -0.30
N GLY A 452 -17.83 27.91 -0.31
CA GLY A 452 -17.51 29.07 -1.16
C GLY A 452 -17.95 28.93 -2.62
N HIS A 453 -18.70 27.89 -2.99
CA HIS A 453 -19.10 27.68 -4.38
C HIS A 453 -19.94 28.83 -4.97
N GLU A 454 -20.80 29.48 -4.16
CA GLU A 454 -21.59 30.63 -4.64
C GLU A 454 -20.70 31.86 -4.89
N THR A 455 -19.78 32.17 -3.98
CA THR A 455 -18.76 33.22 -4.17
C THR A 455 -17.93 32.98 -5.43
N ILE A 456 -17.53 31.71 -5.67
CA ILE A 456 -16.81 31.30 -6.87
C ILE A 456 -17.66 31.51 -8.15
N LYS A 457 -18.93 31.09 -8.16
CA LYS A 457 -19.84 31.29 -9.30
C LYS A 457 -20.09 32.76 -9.58
N GLN A 458 -20.35 33.55 -8.53
CA GLN A 458 -20.59 34.99 -8.66
C GLN A 458 -19.35 35.68 -9.24
N LYS A 459 -18.17 35.35 -8.73
CA LYS A 459 -16.93 35.91 -9.28
C LYS A 459 -16.75 35.50 -10.74
N PHE A 460 -16.96 34.23 -11.07
CA PHE A 460 -16.86 33.72 -12.43
C PHE A 460 -17.76 34.48 -13.43
N ARG A 461 -19.01 34.78 -13.05
CA ARG A 461 -19.95 35.55 -13.89
C ARG A 461 -19.53 36.99 -14.18
N THR A 462 -18.62 37.53 -13.37
CA THR A 462 -18.07 38.89 -13.54
C THR A 462 -16.72 38.91 -14.25
N LEU A 463 -16.16 37.75 -14.60
CA LEU A 463 -14.89 37.66 -15.30
C LEU A 463 -15.06 38.09 -16.77
N ASN A 464 -14.06 38.80 -17.29
CA ASN A 464 -13.97 39.07 -18.72
C ASN A 464 -13.63 37.79 -19.50
N GLU A 465 -13.89 37.79 -20.80
CA GLU A 465 -13.52 36.67 -21.68
C GLU A 465 -12.01 36.37 -21.59
N GLY A 466 -11.67 35.10 -21.39
CA GLY A 466 -10.27 34.65 -21.19
C GLY A 466 -9.68 34.96 -19.81
N GLN A 467 -10.40 35.68 -18.93
CA GLN A 467 -9.98 35.89 -17.55
C GLN A 467 -10.30 34.65 -16.70
N THR A 468 -9.41 34.33 -15.76
CA THR A 468 -9.47 33.20 -14.82
C THR A 468 -9.17 33.73 -13.41
N PHE A 469 -9.37 32.91 -12.37
CA PHE A 469 -9.01 33.36 -11.02
C PHE A 469 -7.50 33.61 -10.85
N GLU A 470 -6.70 32.95 -11.68
CA GLU A 470 -5.23 32.92 -11.68
C GLU A 470 -4.61 34.21 -12.22
N ASN A 471 -5.25 34.82 -13.21
CA ASN A 471 -4.78 36.05 -13.87
C ASN A 471 -5.53 37.31 -13.44
N LEU A 472 -6.29 37.24 -12.34
CA LEU A 472 -6.83 38.42 -11.68
C LEU A 472 -5.70 39.34 -11.21
N ASP A 473 -5.92 40.66 -11.27
CA ASP A 473 -5.01 41.60 -10.62
C ASP A 473 -4.95 41.36 -9.10
N GLN A 474 -3.85 41.78 -8.48
CA GLN A 474 -3.58 41.48 -7.07
C GLN A 474 -4.68 41.97 -6.13
N THR A 475 -5.26 43.14 -6.38
CA THR A 475 -6.28 43.74 -5.52
C THR A 475 -7.58 42.94 -5.60
N THR A 476 -8.03 42.64 -6.81
CA THR A 476 -9.24 41.84 -7.05
C THR A 476 -9.08 40.42 -6.53
N ARG A 477 -7.90 39.80 -6.75
CA ARG A 477 -7.61 38.46 -6.23
C ARG A 477 -7.63 38.44 -4.71
N LYS A 478 -7.05 39.44 -4.05
CA LYS A 478 -7.05 39.57 -2.59
C LYS A 478 -8.48 39.69 -2.03
N SER A 479 -9.32 40.54 -2.62
CA SER A 479 -10.72 40.68 -2.23
C SER A 479 -11.50 39.38 -2.44
N PHE A 480 -11.34 38.74 -3.59
CA PHE A 480 -11.98 37.45 -3.88
C PHE A 480 -11.59 36.36 -2.87
N MET A 481 -10.30 36.21 -2.59
CA MET A 481 -9.82 35.23 -1.62
C MET A 481 -10.28 35.53 -0.19
N SER A 482 -10.42 36.81 0.18
CA SER A 482 -10.98 37.22 1.47
C SER A 482 -12.41 36.71 1.63
N ASN A 483 -13.26 36.91 0.61
CA ASN A 483 -14.65 36.44 0.66
C ASN A 483 -14.74 34.91 0.73
N VAL A 484 -13.85 34.21 0.02
CA VAL A 484 -13.74 32.74 0.11
C VAL A 484 -13.31 32.30 1.52
N ASP A 485 -12.42 33.04 2.17
CA ASP A 485 -11.98 32.75 3.54
C ASP A 485 -13.06 33.01 4.58
N ASP A 486 -13.90 34.03 4.38
CA ASP A 486 -15.09 34.27 5.18
C ASP A 486 -16.07 33.08 5.07
N ASP A 487 -16.33 32.60 3.85
CA ASP A 487 -17.17 31.41 3.62
C ASP A 487 -16.60 30.15 4.29
N LEU A 488 -15.28 29.93 4.21
CA LEU A 488 -14.62 28.79 4.86
C LEU A 488 -14.71 28.86 6.38
N SER A 489 -14.58 30.05 6.96
CA SER A 489 -14.56 30.26 8.41
C SER A 489 -15.90 29.93 9.07
N VAL A 490 -16.99 29.85 8.30
CA VAL A 490 -18.29 29.38 8.77
C VAL A 490 -18.26 27.88 9.13
N TYR A 491 -17.48 27.07 8.39
CA TYR A 491 -17.46 25.61 8.53
C TYR A 491 -16.17 25.08 9.17
N PHE A 492 -15.06 25.78 9.00
CA PHE A 492 -13.73 25.35 9.39
C PHE A 492 -13.09 26.36 10.32
N ARG A 493 -12.37 25.86 11.33
CA ARG A 493 -11.60 26.74 12.22
C ARG A 493 -10.45 27.41 11.45
N PRO A 494 -10.12 28.68 11.72
CA PRO A 494 -8.98 29.35 11.08
C PRO A 494 -7.67 28.59 11.19
N GLU A 495 -7.42 27.93 12.33
CA GLU A 495 -6.25 27.06 12.54
C GLU A 495 -6.17 25.92 11.51
N PHE A 496 -7.29 25.31 11.17
CA PHE A 496 -7.35 24.24 10.18
C PHE A 496 -7.05 24.75 8.77
N ILE A 497 -7.66 25.88 8.39
CA ILE A 497 -7.47 26.50 7.07
C ILE A 497 -6.00 26.93 6.87
N ASN A 498 -5.40 27.53 7.90
CA ASN A 498 -4.04 28.07 7.82
C ASN A 498 -2.94 27.00 7.88
N ARG A 499 -3.29 25.74 8.14
CA ARG A 499 -2.32 24.63 8.24
C ARG A 499 -2.00 23.97 6.89
N PHE A 500 -2.78 24.26 5.85
CA PHE A 500 -2.52 23.75 4.50
C PHE A 500 -1.32 24.47 3.84
N ASP A 501 -0.43 23.72 3.20
CA ASP A 501 0.70 24.28 2.45
C ASP A 501 0.22 25.10 1.24
N LYS A 502 -0.86 24.62 0.60
CA LYS A 502 -1.47 25.24 -0.58
C LYS A 502 -2.98 25.25 -0.43
N LYS A 503 -3.59 26.41 -0.64
CA LYS A 503 -5.04 26.59 -0.76
C LYS A 503 -5.33 27.02 -2.19
N VAL A 504 -6.10 26.22 -2.92
CA VAL A 504 -6.29 26.37 -4.37
C VAL A 504 -7.77 26.41 -4.71
N VAL A 505 -8.20 27.49 -5.35
CA VAL A 505 -9.55 27.62 -5.90
C VAL A 505 -9.52 27.22 -7.37
N LEU A 506 -10.26 26.17 -7.72
CA LEU A 506 -10.35 25.68 -9.10
C LEU A 506 -11.26 26.59 -9.93
N ASN A 507 -10.86 26.82 -11.18
CA ASN A 507 -11.64 27.54 -12.17
C ASN A 507 -12.88 26.74 -12.56
N MET A 508 -13.97 27.46 -12.84
CA MET A 508 -15.11 26.91 -13.57
C MET A 508 -14.66 26.48 -14.97
N LEU A 509 -15.25 25.41 -15.47
CA LEU A 509 -14.89 24.87 -16.78
C LEU A 509 -15.56 25.69 -17.89
N THR A 510 -14.76 26.38 -18.69
CA THR A 510 -15.23 27.09 -19.89
C THR A 510 -15.46 26.10 -21.04
N GLY A 511 -16.18 26.51 -22.08
CA GLY A 511 -16.41 25.66 -23.25
C GLY A 511 -15.13 25.13 -23.89
N ASN A 512 -14.10 25.98 -24.01
CA ASN A 512 -12.80 25.59 -24.56
C ASN A 512 -12.10 24.55 -23.68
N VAL A 513 -12.12 24.73 -22.35
CA VAL A 513 -11.54 23.77 -21.41
C VAL A 513 -12.28 22.44 -21.44
N ILE A 514 -13.61 22.45 -21.53
CA ILE A 514 -14.43 21.24 -21.68
C ILE A 514 -14.04 20.50 -22.96
N GLN A 515 -13.85 21.20 -24.08
CA GLN A 515 -13.41 20.59 -25.34
C GLN A 515 -12.02 19.93 -25.23
N GLU A 516 -11.08 20.54 -24.50
CA GLU A 516 -9.79 19.92 -24.18
C GLU A 516 -9.94 18.65 -23.34
N ILE A 517 -10.85 18.66 -22.35
CA ILE A 517 -11.16 17.50 -21.51
C ILE A 517 -11.73 16.35 -22.35
N ILE A 518 -12.71 16.66 -23.22
CA ILE A 518 -13.33 15.68 -24.13
C ILE A 518 -12.25 15.10 -25.04
N THR A 519 -11.41 15.94 -25.63
CA THR A 519 -10.33 15.51 -26.52
C THR A 519 -9.36 14.55 -25.81
N SER A 520 -8.96 14.90 -24.58
CA SER A 520 -8.05 14.06 -23.78
C SER A 520 -8.69 12.71 -23.42
N LYS A 521 -9.96 12.71 -22.98
CA LYS A 521 -10.70 11.48 -22.64
C LYS A 521 -10.93 10.59 -23.86
N MET A 522 -11.37 11.15 -24.98
CA MET A 522 -11.62 10.40 -26.21
C MET A 522 -10.35 9.78 -26.75
N LYS A 523 -9.21 10.48 -26.70
CA LYS A 523 -7.91 9.89 -27.08
C LYS A 523 -7.56 8.63 -26.28
N ILE A 524 -7.87 8.60 -24.98
CA ILE A 524 -7.64 7.42 -24.12
C ILE A 524 -8.59 6.28 -24.53
N LYS A 525 -9.88 6.57 -24.73
CA LYS A 525 -10.90 5.57 -25.16
C LYS A 525 -10.61 5.01 -26.55
N GLU A 526 -10.27 5.87 -27.52
CA GLU A 526 -9.87 5.49 -28.87
C GLU A 526 -8.65 4.56 -28.85
N LYS A 527 -7.64 4.85 -28.03
CA LYS A 527 -6.49 3.95 -27.85
C LYS A 527 -6.90 2.61 -27.24
N PHE A 528 -7.75 2.62 -26.21
CA PHE A 528 -8.25 1.41 -25.55
C PHE A 528 -9.02 0.48 -26.50
N TRP A 529 -9.85 1.06 -27.37
CA TRP A 529 -10.56 0.33 -28.42
C TRP A 529 -9.58 -0.18 -29.50
N ALA A 530 -8.63 0.65 -29.94
CA ALA A 530 -7.64 0.26 -30.96
C ALA A 530 -6.76 -0.93 -30.52
N GLU A 531 -6.37 -1.00 -29.25
CA GLU A 531 -5.65 -2.15 -28.67
C GLU A 531 -6.45 -3.47 -28.73
N ARG A 532 -7.76 -3.39 -28.98
CA ARG A 532 -8.68 -4.52 -29.17
C ARG A 532 -9.11 -4.70 -30.63
N GLY A 533 -8.41 -4.06 -31.57
CA GLY A 533 -8.72 -4.10 -32.99
C GLY A 533 -9.93 -3.25 -33.39
N LEU A 534 -10.41 -2.34 -32.54
CA LEU A 534 -11.57 -1.48 -32.83
C LEU A 534 -11.10 -0.05 -33.15
N PHE A 535 -11.13 0.33 -34.42
CA PHE A 535 -10.64 1.64 -34.88
C PHE A 535 -11.80 2.59 -35.19
N ILE A 536 -11.91 3.69 -34.44
CA ILE A 536 -12.99 4.67 -34.64
C ILE A 536 -12.76 5.51 -35.90
N LYS A 537 -13.82 5.68 -36.69
CA LYS A 537 -13.92 6.58 -37.83
C LYS A 537 -15.16 7.46 -37.68
N TYR A 538 -14.96 8.75 -37.46
CA TYR A 538 -16.06 9.72 -37.46
C TYR A 538 -16.48 10.03 -38.91
N VAL A 539 -17.78 9.97 -39.19
CA VAL A 539 -18.33 10.17 -40.54
C VAL A 539 -19.48 11.18 -40.52
N GLY A 540 -19.61 11.98 -41.59
CA GLY A 540 -20.71 12.91 -41.78
C GLY A 540 -21.99 12.21 -42.25
N GLU A 541 -23.13 12.88 -42.13
CA GLU A 541 -24.43 12.36 -42.58
C GLU A 541 -24.39 12.07 -44.10
N GLY A 542 -24.54 10.80 -44.48
CA GLY A 542 -24.66 10.36 -45.89
C GLY A 542 -23.37 10.03 -46.65
N THR A 543 -22.21 9.95 -46.00
CA THR A 543 -20.93 9.61 -46.68
C THR A 543 -20.55 8.13 -46.56
N HIS A 544 -20.27 7.48 -47.69
CA HIS A 544 -19.75 6.10 -47.74
C HIS A 544 -18.46 5.99 -48.57
N ASP A 545 -17.57 5.17 -48.02
CA ASP A 545 -16.34 4.57 -48.54
C ASP A 545 -15.05 5.41 -48.69
N ASP A 546 -15.08 6.68 -49.11
CA ASP A 546 -13.87 7.54 -49.13
C ASP A 546 -14.15 8.97 -48.62
N ILE A 547 -13.86 9.21 -47.34
CA ILE A 547 -13.89 10.56 -46.74
C ILE A 547 -12.48 11.12 -46.66
N SER A 548 -12.33 12.39 -47.02
CA SER A 548 -11.06 13.09 -46.84
C SER A 548 -10.70 13.20 -45.35
N LYS A 549 -9.40 13.35 -45.05
CA LYS A 549 -8.94 13.60 -43.67
C LYS A 549 -9.58 14.84 -43.05
N GLN A 550 -9.93 15.83 -43.88
CA GLN A 550 -10.56 17.06 -43.44
C GLN A 550 -12.02 16.81 -43.02
N GLU A 551 -12.81 16.09 -43.83
CA GLU A 551 -14.19 15.74 -43.48
C GLU A 551 -14.26 14.87 -42.22
N GLN A 552 -13.31 13.93 -42.06
CA GLN A 552 -13.22 13.12 -40.84
C GLN A 552 -12.92 13.98 -39.60
N GLN A 553 -12.05 14.98 -39.73
CA GLN A 553 -11.73 15.91 -38.66
C GLN A 553 -12.93 16.80 -38.30
N GLU A 554 -13.64 17.31 -39.30
CA GLU A 554 -14.86 18.11 -39.10
C GLU A 554 -15.97 17.28 -38.42
N ALA A 555 -16.20 16.03 -38.86
CA ALA A 555 -17.15 15.12 -38.22
C ALA A 555 -16.77 14.82 -36.77
N ARG A 556 -15.46 14.65 -36.49
CA ARG A 556 -14.95 14.45 -35.14
C ARG A 556 -15.20 15.69 -34.25
N GLU A 557 -14.96 16.88 -34.76
CA GLU A 557 -15.22 18.14 -34.04
C GLU A 557 -16.70 18.32 -33.75
N GLN A 558 -17.57 18.03 -34.72
CA GLN A 558 -19.03 18.05 -34.52
C GLN A 558 -19.48 17.05 -33.45
N PHE A 559 -18.87 15.85 -33.43
CA PHE A 559 -19.12 14.83 -32.43
C PHE A 559 -18.65 15.27 -31.04
N PHE A 560 -17.50 15.93 -30.94
CA PHE A 560 -17.00 16.43 -29.65
C PHE A 560 -17.87 17.58 -29.14
N GLY A 561 -18.33 18.47 -30.01
CA GLY A 561 -19.31 19.49 -29.68
C GLY A 561 -20.66 18.88 -29.23
N TYR A 562 -21.06 17.75 -29.80
CA TYR A 562 -22.22 17.00 -29.31
C TYR A 562 -22.02 16.49 -27.89
N LEU A 563 -20.90 15.80 -27.62
CA LEU A 563 -20.55 15.33 -26.27
C LEU A 563 -20.52 16.48 -25.25
N GLN A 564 -20.01 17.65 -25.64
CA GLN A 564 -20.02 18.84 -24.79
C GLN A 564 -21.44 19.26 -24.44
N ASN A 565 -22.34 19.35 -25.42
CA ASN A 565 -23.70 19.85 -25.22
C ASN A 565 -24.56 18.94 -24.34
N ILE A 566 -24.39 17.61 -24.44
CA ILE A 566 -25.23 16.65 -23.71
C ILE A 566 -24.54 16.04 -22.49
N GLY A 567 -23.21 16.13 -22.40
CA GLY A 567 -22.39 15.51 -21.34
C GLY A 567 -21.79 16.49 -20.35
N THR A 568 -22.08 17.80 -20.46
CA THR A 568 -21.62 18.80 -19.50
C THR A 568 -22.69 19.82 -19.16
N ASP A 569 -22.59 20.42 -17.97
CA ASP A 569 -23.44 21.54 -17.57
C ASP A 569 -22.71 22.46 -16.58
N GLU A 570 -23.21 23.70 -16.42
CA GLU A 570 -22.60 24.72 -15.55
C GLU A 570 -22.54 24.29 -14.07
N TYR A 571 -23.48 23.47 -13.61
CA TYR A 571 -23.60 23.06 -12.20
C TYR A 571 -22.79 21.81 -11.86
N ASN A 572 -22.70 20.83 -12.77
CA ASN A 572 -21.99 19.57 -12.56
C ASN A 572 -20.66 19.47 -13.33
N GLY A 573 -20.27 20.49 -14.09
CA GLY A 573 -19.05 20.51 -14.87
C GLY A 573 -18.97 19.34 -15.85
N ALA A 574 -17.83 18.65 -15.87
CA ALA A 574 -17.60 17.48 -16.72
C ALA A 574 -17.99 16.14 -16.07
N ARG A 575 -18.72 16.16 -14.94
CA ARG A 575 -19.11 14.94 -14.20
C ARG A 575 -19.97 13.97 -15.03
N PRO A 576 -20.97 14.43 -15.83
CA PRO A 576 -21.80 13.53 -16.62
C PRO A 576 -21.08 12.93 -17.84
N LEU A 577 -19.97 13.53 -18.29
CA LEU A 577 -19.33 13.25 -19.58
C LEU A 577 -18.94 11.78 -19.76
N GLU A 578 -18.44 11.12 -18.71
CA GLU A 578 -18.05 9.70 -18.80
C GLU A 578 -19.27 8.83 -19.12
N ARG A 579 -20.37 9.04 -18.39
CA ARG A 579 -21.63 8.33 -18.61
C ARG A 579 -22.18 8.60 -20.01
N THR A 580 -22.07 9.84 -20.48
CA THR A 580 -22.48 10.19 -21.84
C THR A 580 -21.67 9.42 -22.88
N ILE A 581 -20.34 9.33 -22.73
CA ILE A 581 -19.47 8.55 -23.63
C ILE A 581 -19.87 7.06 -23.58
N GLU A 582 -20.15 6.53 -22.40
CA GLU A 582 -20.61 5.14 -22.24
C GLU A 582 -21.92 4.88 -23.00
N ASP A 583 -22.90 5.75 -22.79
CA ASP A 583 -24.24 5.66 -23.38
C ASP A 583 -24.21 5.77 -24.91
N VAL A 584 -23.39 6.68 -25.45
CA VAL A 584 -23.40 7.01 -26.88
C VAL A 584 -22.38 6.22 -27.71
N LEU A 585 -21.36 5.64 -27.07
CA LEU A 585 -20.30 4.87 -27.74
C LEU A 585 -20.07 3.49 -27.11
N ASP A 586 -19.70 3.39 -25.83
CA ASP A 586 -19.27 2.10 -25.25
C ASP A 586 -20.35 1.02 -25.37
N TYR A 587 -21.59 1.30 -24.98
CA TYR A 587 -22.68 0.31 -25.07
C TYR A 587 -23.02 -0.05 -26.52
N PRO A 588 -23.21 0.91 -27.46
CA PRO A 588 -23.40 0.58 -28.88
C PRO A 588 -22.27 -0.25 -29.50
N ILE A 589 -21.01 0.11 -29.25
CA ILE A 589 -19.82 -0.58 -29.77
C ILE A 589 -19.77 -2.00 -29.20
N THR A 590 -19.87 -2.14 -27.89
CA THR A 590 -19.76 -3.43 -27.20
C THR A 590 -20.88 -4.38 -27.62
N ARG A 591 -22.12 -3.87 -27.74
CA ARG A 591 -23.27 -4.66 -28.19
C ARG A 591 -23.05 -5.18 -29.60
N GLN A 592 -22.62 -4.34 -30.53
CA GLN A 592 -22.35 -4.78 -31.90
C GLN A 592 -21.16 -5.73 -31.97
N PHE A 593 -20.09 -5.45 -31.22
CA PHE A 593 -18.90 -6.29 -31.20
C PHE A 593 -19.21 -7.70 -30.71
N TYR A 594 -20.07 -7.84 -29.69
CA TYR A 594 -20.50 -9.15 -29.20
C TYR A 594 -21.15 -10.02 -30.30
N PHE A 595 -22.00 -9.44 -31.14
CA PHE A 595 -22.72 -10.17 -32.19
C PHE A 595 -21.94 -10.32 -33.50
N LEU A 596 -21.12 -9.33 -33.86
CA LEU A 596 -20.41 -9.26 -35.13
C LEU A 596 -18.99 -9.82 -35.07
N ARG A 597 -18.54 -10.32 -33.91
CA ARG A 597 -17.21 -10.90 -33.77
C ARG A 597 -17.06 -12.15 -34.65
N ASP A 598 -16.50 -11.97 -35.83
CA ASP A 598 -16.09 -13.05 -36.73
C ASP A 598 -14.78 -13.67 -36.21
N LYS A 599 -14.63 -15.00 -36.35
CA LYS A 599 -13.38 -15.70 -36.08
C LYS A 599 -12.26 -15.33 -37.07
N LYS A 600 -12.61 -14.81 -38.25
CA LYS A 600 -11.66 -14.47 -39.32
C LYS A 600 -11.21 -13.00 -39.31
N ALA A 601 -12.05 -12.08 -38.84
CA ALA A 601 -11.70 -10.66 -38.80
C ALA A 601 -10.83 -10.36 -37.58
N ILE A 602 -9.63 -9.82 -37.83
CA ILE A 602 -8.67 -9.42 -36.81
C ILE A 602 -9.02 -8.02 -36.26
N ASP A 603 -9.49 -7.13 -37.13
CA ASP A 603 -9.80 -5.73 -36.82
C ASP A 603 -11.19 -5.31 -37.33
N TYR A 604 -11.73 -4.22 -36.78
CA TYR A 604 -13.00 -3.59 -37.15
C TYR A 604 -12.83 -2.08 -37.25
N THR A 605 -13.49 -1.47 -38.24
CA THR A 605 -13.76 -0.03 -38.25
C THR A 605 -15.07 0.23 -37.51
N VAL A 606 -15.04 1.14 -36.54
CA VAL A 606 -16.23 1.64 -35.84
C VAL A 606 -16.61 2.98 -36.45
N GLU A 607 -17.58 2.99 -37.35
CA GLU A 607 -18.11 4.23 -37.91
C GLU A 607 -19.05 4.90 -36.91
N VAL A 608 -18.81 6.19 -36.65
CA VAL A 608 -19.60 7.02 -35.73
C VAL A 608 -20.15 8.21 -36.51
N ALA A 609 -21.46 8.25 -36.69
CA ALA A 609 -22.18 9.32 -37.38
C ALA A 609 -23.09 10.08 -36.42
N LEU A 610 -23.33 11.36 -36.71
CA LEU A 610 -24.37 12.18 -36.08
C LEU A 610 -25.43 12.56 -37.12
N THR A 611 -26.68 12.45 -36.72
CA THR A 611 -27.84 12.89 -37.52
C THR A 611 -28.76 13.76 -36.66
N GLY A 612 -29.41 14.75 -37.26
CA GLY A 612 -30.36 15.65 -36.59
C GLY A 612 -29.80 17.06 -36.34
N THR A 613 -30.52 17.85 -35.52
CA THR A 613 -30.25 19.29 -35.40
C THR A 613 -29.46 19.66 -34.14
N PRO A 614 -28.36 20.44 -34.27
CA PRO A 614 -27.61 20.95 -33.12
C PRO A 614 -28.45 21.98 -32.32
N PRO A 615 -28.04 22.33 -31.08
CA PRO A 615 -28.66 23.43 -30.35
C PRO A 615 -28.37 24.76 -31.07
N ARG A 616 -29.19 25.76 -30.79
CA ARG A 616 -29.16 27.08 -31.45
C ARG A 616 -29.36 27.02 -32.97
N THR A 617 -30.09 26.01 -33.45
CA THR A 617 -30.58 25.97 -34.83
C THR A 617 -31.90 26.73 -34.92
N LEU A 618 -32.06 27.57 -35.95
CA LEU A 618 -33.33 28.24 -36.25
C LEU A 618 -34.40 27.19 -36.56
N LEU A 619 -35.53 27.23 -35.86
CA LEU A 619 -36.67 26.38 -36.15
C LEU A 619 -37.40 26.94 -37.39
N GLU A 620 -37.43 26.19 -38.48
CA GLU A 620 -38.20 26.54 -39.68
C GLU A 620 -39.67 26.82 -39.31
N GLY A 621 -40.19 27.97 -39.78
CA GLY A 621 -41.57 28.40 -39.49
C GLY A 621 -41.79 29.06 -38.13
N SER A 622 -40.73 29.36 -37.37
CA SER A 622 -40.83 30.10 -36.11
C SER A 622 -40.16 31.48 -36.22
N GLU A 623 -40.81 32.52 -35.69
CA GLU A 623 -40.26 33.88 -35.61
C GLU A 623 -39.03 33.93 -34.69
N GLY A 624 -37.86 33.53 -35.19
CA GLY A 624 -36.58 33.65 -34.50
C GLY A 624 -36.39 32.74 -33.27
N LYS A 625 -37.14 31.64 -33.15
CA LYS A 625 -36.96 30.69 -32.04
C LYS A 625 -35.84 29.68 -32.37
N TYR A 626 -34.90 29.55 -31.45
CA TYR A 626 -33.76 28.65 -31.56
C TYR A 626 -33.96 27.37 -30.74
N THR A 627 -33.41 26.25 -31.18
CA THR A 627 -33.41 25.00 -30.40
C THR A 627 -32.57 25.17 -29.11
N VAL A 628 -33.18 24.91 -27.94
CA VAL A 628 -32.48 24.99 -26.64
C VAL A 628 -31.72 23.70 -26.32
N LYS A 629 -32.22 22.55 -26.79
CA LYS A 629 -31.62 21.22 -26.57
C LYS A 629 -30.97 20.71 -27.84
N ASP A 630 -29.84 20.02 -27.69
CA ASP A 630 -29.25 19.24 -28.76
C ASP A 630 -30.17 18.05 -29.10
N ARG A 631 -30.59 17.93 -30.37
CA ARG A 631 -31.49 16.88 -30.85
C ARG A 631 -30.78 15.88 -31.75
N ARG A 632 -29.45 15.95 -31.85
CA ARG A 632 -28.66 14.99 -32.62
C ARG A 632 -28.69 13.60 -31.96
N LYS A 633 -28.62 12.57 -32.79
CA LYS A 633 -28.53 11.16 -32.39
C LYS A 633 -27.24 10.56 -32.92
N THR A 634 -26.65 9.66 -32.14
CA THR A 634 -25.47 8.90 -32.54
C THR A 634 -25.87 7.63 -33.28
N HIS A 635 -25.17 7.35 -34.36
CA HIS A 635 -25.24 6.08 -35.08
C HIS A 635 -23.85 5.46 -35.10
N VAL A 636 -23.74 4.29 -34.48
CA VAL A 636 -22.50 3.50 -34.45
C VAL A 636 -22.70 2.31 -35.36
N LYS A 637 -21.70 2.00 -36.21
CA LYS A 637 -21.70 0.82 -37.08
C LYS A 637 -20.33 0.16 -37.06
N LEU A 638 -20.29 -1.13 -36.73
CA LEU A 638 -19.06 -1.92 -36.79
C LEU A 638 -18.93 -2.59 -38.16
N ILE A 639 -17.78 -2.41 -38.80
CA ILE A 639 -17.44 -2.94 -40.12
C ILE A 639 -16.18 -3.81 -39.97
N PRO A 640 -16.26 -5.13 -40.24
CA PRO A 640 -15.09 -6.00 -40.21
C PRO A 640 -14.05 -5.55 -41.26
N ARG A 641 -12.77 -5.52 -40.88
CA ARG A 641 -11.64 -5.45 -41.81
C ARG A 641 -11.23 -6.88 -42.12
N ILE A 642 -11.67 -7.40 -43.27
CA ILE A 642 -11.36 -8.76 -43.74
C ILE A 642 -10.05 -8.74 -44.52
#